data_AF-A0A833ENI8-F1
#
_entry.id   AF-A0A833ENI8-F1
#
_cell.length_a   1.000
_cell.length_b   1.000
_cell.length_c   1.000
_cell.angle_alpha   90.00
_cell.angle_beta   90.00
_cell.angle_gamma   90.00
#
_symmetry.space_group_name_H-M   'P 1'
#
loop_
_entity.id
_entity.type
_entity.pdbx_description
1 polymer ?
#
loop_
_entity_poly.entity_id
_entity_poly.type
_entity_poly.pdbx_seq_one_letter_code
_entity_poly.pdbx_strand_id
1 'polypeptide(L)'
;MIKMQNDNDWKLLKILPSFTTMCFVFVLTLVNSVNAQIQTVPVLPERGFAERIRAEVDSIWIIDTHEHLETEEARINRAAELDFTHLFRHYALEDLTSASNSYDIIGVIFGNDFAVQERWQLFEPYFSAMRTTGYGRVPLIAANDLYGIPDINSETFEELSHKIRQVSKPGLYKDILKKKARIDLSIQDGGHRQFDHKFFRHVERFDDFVMLSSASAVAKIAQQTGTNIQNLDDYLAALRKAFIAGIKRKMVGIKSALAYNRTLDYSNCEPELAQRLFAELLDGQNLSFAALKSLQDYIMHRLIDLAEEFDLPVQIHTGLQAGNGNIITNSKPTHLTNLIMIHPRVDFCLFHGGYPYGGELAVLAKNFPNVYIDMCWSAIISPSYSKRYLHEWIETVPANKILAFGGDYSVVELVYAHSVMARRIVAEVLIEKVESGYLSEEEAIAVARRILRQNALEVFRMQGQTRKPDSLAVLKRPGNLQQWWQIHRSPAGFIRNWMVIGPFEFGGGLDDILPPEQNIDLQAEYSGRGEKVQWQRVTTRESGELNFLVVFQKNAKIKQGDLSGMAYACAEFKSPREKDIKLSLGSNDGAKIWLNDKVIYNRHLGRRAFADNEFLDIHVKKGWNRLLVKVENLGASWGLYVRLIDPDDEIEIREF
;
A
#
# COMPACT_ATOMS: atom_id res chain seq x y z
N MET A 1 36.12 87.48 27.26
CA MET A 1 34.78 88.08 27.09
C MET A 1 33.87 86.98 26.54
N ILE A 2 33.13 86.13 27.28
CA ILE A 2 32.32 86.29 28.51
C ILE A 2 31.31 87.43 28.28
N LYS A 3 29.97 87.27 28.26
CA LYS A 3 29.07 86.45 29.11
C LYS A 3 27.61 86.43 28.59
N MET A 4 26.94 85.25 28.71
CA MET A 4 25.61 84.94 29.32
C MET A 4 24.32 85.64 28.79
N GLN A 5 23.11 85.05 28.74
CA GLN A 5 22.44 83.80 29.22
C GLN A 5 20.94 83.88 28.78
N ASN A 6 20.04 82.88 28.76
CA ASN A 6 19.92 81.44 29.14
C ASN A 6 18.57 80.93 28.52
N ASP A 7 18.49 79.73 27.94
CA ASP A 7 17.99 78.41 28.47
C ASP A 7 16.51 78.38 28.95
N ASN A 8 15.65 77.37 28.80
CA ASN A 8 15.63 76.03 28.17
C ASN A 8 14.20 75.41 28.28
N ASP A 9 13.79 74.69 27.23
CA ASP A 9 13.25 73.31 27.23
C ASP A 9 11.86 72.85 27.76
N TRP A 10 11.23 72.06 26.87
CA TRP A 10 10.53 70.76 26.97
C TRP A 10 9.37 70.42 27.96
N LYS A 11 8.36 69.81 27.31
CA LYS A 11 7.34 68.81 27.69
C LYS A 11 6.02 69.22 28.37
N LEU A 12 4.97 68.90 27.60
CA LEU A 12 3.55 68.98 27.89
C LEU A 12 3.10 68.00 28.98
N LEU A 13 2.23 68.54 29.85
CA LEU A 13 1.15 67.96 30.64
C LEU A 13 1.38 66.62 31.38
N LYS A 14 1.56 66.75 32.69
CA LYS A 14 1.07 65.80 33.71
C LYS A 14 -0.18 66.38 34.38
N ILE A 15 -1.30 65.67 34.31
CA ILE A 15 -2.40 65.76 35.30
C ILE A 15 -2.84 64.32 35.64
N LEU A 16 -2.70 63.96 36.90
CA LEU A 16 -3.38 62.86 37.63
C LEU A 16 -4.33 63.54 38.66
N PRO A 17 -5.34 62.91 39.31
CA PRO A 17 -5.46 61.47 39.65
C PRO A 17 -6.91 60.88 39.70
N SER A 18 -6.99 59.63 40.20
CA SER A 18 -8.11 58.92 40.84
C SER A 18 -9.08 58.12 39.95
N PHE A 19 -9.05 56.79 40.08
CA PHE A 19 -10.25 55.95 40.00
C PHE A 19 -10.04 54.63 40.75
N THR A 20 -10.79 54.51 41.85
CA THR A 20 -11.06 53.28 42.58
C THR A 20 -12.19 52.53 41.86
N THR A 21 -12.12 51.20 41.85
CA THR A 21 -13.27 50.28 41.72
C THR A 21 -13.90 50.11 40.33
N MET A 22 -13.40 49.15 39.55
CA MET A 22 -14.27 48.26 38.77
C MET A 22 -13.60 46.89 38.63
N CYS A 23 -13.83 46.03 39.62
CA CYS A 23 -13.67 44.59 39.48
C CYS A 23 -14.81 44.04 38.59
N PHE A 24 -14.52 42.89 37.99
CA PHE A 24 -15.40 41.96 37.26
C PHE A 24 -15.52 42.13 35.75
N VAL A 25 -15.22 41.00 35.09
CA VAL A 25 -15.39 40.65 33.66
C VAL A 25 -14.25 41.08 32.74
N PHE A 26 -13.07 40.44 32.87
CA PHE A 26 -12.23 40.07 31.71
C PHE A 26 -11.23 38.97 32.11
N VAL A 27 -11.75 37.85 32.63
CA VAL A 27 -11.03 36.58 32.76
C VAL A 27 -11.79 35.57 31.93
N LEU A 28 -11.57 35.54 30.60
CA LEU A 28 -11.92 34.41 29.70
C LEU A 28 -11.58 34.65 28.21
N THR A 29 -10.57 35.47 27.89
CA THR A 29 -10.10 35.59 26.49
C THR A 29 -8.58 35.72 26.44
N LEU A 30 -7.88 34.72 26.97
CA LEU A 30 -6.45 34.55 26.73
C LEU A 30 -6.21 33.13 26.24
N VAL A 31 -5.90 33.08 24.94
CA VAL A 31 -5.33 31.97 24.16
C VAL A 31 -6.32 30.90 23.68
N ASN A 32 -7.37 31.31 22.97
CA ASN A 32 -7.72 30.58 21.75
C ASN A 32 -6.63 30.90 20.72
N SER A 33 -5.47 30.27 20.86
CA SER A 33 -4.54 30.18 19.73
C SER A 33 -5.32 29.59 18.56
N VAL A 34 -5.13 30.21 17.41
CA VAL A 34 -5.72 29.88 16.12
C VAL A 34 -5.41 28.42 15.75
N ASN A 35 -6.10 27.46 16.35
CA ASN A 35 -6.17 26.10 15.86
C ASN A 35 -7.35 26.10 14.91
N ALA A 36 -7.04 26.05 13.61
CA ALA A 36 -8.01 25.93 12.53
C ALA A 36 -8.65 24.54 12.52
N GLN A 37 -9.18 24.10 13.67
CA GLN A 37 -9.72 22.77 13.86
C GLN A 37 -11.19 22.84 14.22
N ILE A 38 -11.99 22.06 13.47
CA ILE A 38 -13.44 22.00 13.64
C ILE A 38 -13.73 21.25 14.95
N GLN A 39 -14.43 21.90 15.87
CA GLN A 39 -14.96 21.23 17.06
C GLN A 39 -16.19 20.42 16.68
N THR A 40 -16.11 19.11 16.85
CA THR A 40 -17.22 18.17 16.65
C THR A 40 -17.78 17.67 17.97
N VAL A 41 -16.97 17.74 19.04
CA VAL A 41 -17.34 17.32 20.40
C VAL A 41 -17.59 18.55 21.27
N PRO A 42 -18.84 18.78 21.73
CA PRO A 42 -19.21 19.99 22.46
C PRO A 42 -18.82 19.97 23.95
N VAL A 43 -18.33 18.84 24.46
CA VAL A 43 -17.99 18.64 25.88
C VAL A 43 -16.48 18.58 26.04
N LEU A 44 -15.95 19.33 27.00
CA LEU A 44 -14.53 19.27 27.35
C LEU A 44 -14.18 17.86 27.86
N PRO A 45 -13.01 17.31 27.49
CA PRO A 45 -12.62 15.98 27.94
C PRO A 45 -12.48 15.93 29.47
N GLU A 46 -12.77 14.77 30.06
CA GLU A 46 -12.62 14.57 31.49
C GLU A 46 -11.16 14.75 31.92
N ARG A 47 -10.93 15.33 33.11
CA ARG A 47 -9.57 15.46 33.66
C ARG A 47 -8.83 14.12 33.63
N GLY A 48 -7.56 14.16 33.21
CA GLY A 48 -6.72 12.98 33.08
C GLY A 48 -6.88 12.17 31.78
N PHE A 49 -7.64 12.69 30.79
CA PHE A 49 -7.79 12.01 29.49
C PHE A 49 -6.44 11.78 28.80
N ALA A 50 -5.49 12.70 28.94
CA ALA A 50 -4.18 12.57 28.32
C ALA A 50 -3.41 11.34 28.83
N GLU A 51 -3.43 11.10 30.15
CA GLU A 51 -2.84 9.94 30.79
C GLU A 51 -3.55 8.65 30.38
N ARG A 52 -4.88 8.66 30.28
CA ARG A 52 -5.66 7.50 29.84
C ARG A 52 -5.36 7.13 28.37
N ILE A 53 -5.28 8.12 27.48
CA ILE A 53 -4.90 7.90 26.07
C ILE A 53 -3.49 7.33 25.99
N ARG A 54 -2.50 7.89 26.71
CA ARG A 54 -1.13 7.34 26.74
C ARG A 54 -1.13 5.89 27.23
N ALA A 55 -1.80 5.61 28.35
CA ALA A 55 -1.87 4.28 28.92
C ALA A 55 -2.51 3.27 27.94
N GLU A 56 -3.57 3.67 27.23
CA GLU A 56 -4.18 2.83 26.20
C GLU A 56 -3.24 2.61 25.01
N VAL A 57 -2.59 3.66 24.49
CA VAL A 57 -1.60 3.54 23.41
C VAL A 57 -0.48 2.58 23.81
N ASP A 58 0.06 2.69 25.02
CA ASP A 58 1.12 1.82 25.53
C ASP A 58 0.64 0.38 25.81
N SER A 59 -0.67 0.18 26.00
CA SER A 59 -1.28 -1.14 26.20
C SER A 59 -1.41 -1.97 24.91
N ILE A 60 -1.45 -1.30 23.76
CA ILE A 60 -1.73 -1.96 22.48
C ILE A 60 -0.57 -2.87 22.08
N TRP A 61 -0.92 -4.12 21.77
CA TRP A 61 -0.04 -5.06 21.09
C TRP A 61 0.12 -4.68 19.62
N ILE A 62 1.26 -4.10 19.23
CA ILE A 62 1.51 -3.63 17.87
C ILE A 62 1.61 -4.79 16.89
N ILE A 63 1.09 -4.60 15.67
CA ILE A 63 1.53 -5.38 14.51
C ILE A 63 2.48 -4.51 13.72
N ASP A 64 3.72 -4.95 13.66
CA ASP A 64 4.82 -4.25 13.04
C ASP A 64 4.88 -4.64 11.56
N THR A 65 4.59 -3.67 10.70
CA THR A 65 4.30 -3.93 9.29
C THR A 65 5.53 -4.28 8.46
N HIS A 66 6.75 -4.09 8.98
CA HIS A 66 7.96 -4.36 8.22
C HIS A 66 9.25 -4.36 9.07
N GLU A 67 10.10 -5.37 8.86
CA GLU A 67 11.40 -5.54 9.50
C GLU A 67 12.43 -6.27 8.62
N HIS A 68 13.70 -6.20 9.01
CA HIS A 68 14.83 -6.88 8.37
C HIS A 68 15.71 -7.64 9.39
N LEU A 69 15.14 -8.11 10.51
CA LEU A 69 15.92 -8.67 11.61
C LEU A 69 16.67 -9.94 11.23
N GLU A 70 17.88 -10.08 11.77
CA GLU A 70 18.57 -11.37 11.82
C GLU A 70 17.85 -12.35 12.75
N THR A 71 18.27 -13.62 12.76
CA THR A 71 17.75 -14.59 13.74
C THR A 71 18.40 -14.35 15.11
N GLU A 72 17.67 -14.68 16.18
CA GLU A 72 18.23 -14.62 17.55
C GLU A 72 19.50 -15.48 17.67
N GLU A 73 19.54 -16.64 17.00
CA GLU A 73 20.71 -17.51 16.96
C GLU A 73 21.93 -16.82 16.33
N ALA A 74 21.76 -16.16 15.18
CA ALA A 74 22.84 -15.40 14.54
C ALA A 74 23.37 -14.28 15.47
N ARG A 75 22.44 -13.57 16.12
CA ARG A 75 22.75 -12.53 17.11
C ARG A 75 23.53 -13.06 18.31
N ILE A 76 23.27 -14.28 18.76
CA ILE A 76 23.98 -14.95 19.86
C ILE A 76 25.35 -15.44 19.41
N ASN A 77 25.46 -16.04 18.22
CA ASN A 77 26.71 -16.62 17.72
C ASN A 77 27.81 -15.57 17.56
N ARG A 78 27.45 -14.35 17.19
CA ARG A 78 28.40 -13.22 17.08
C ARG A 78 28.51 -12.36 18.34
N ALA A 79 27.96 -12.79 19.48
CA ALA A 79 27.87 -11.99 20.69
C ALA A 79 29.23 -11.45 21.18
N ALA A 80 30.30 -12.23 21.06
CA ALA A 80 31.64 -11.83 21.49
C ALA A 80 32.21 -10.64 20.69
N GLU A 81 31.72 -10.44 19.46
CA GLU A 81 32.19 -9.41 18.52
C GLU A 81 31.45 -8.08 18.67
N LEU A 82 30.49 -7.99 19.60
CA LEU A 82 29.64 -6.81 19.73
C LEU A 82 30.15 -5.81 20.73
N ASP A 83 29.86 -4.55 20.44
CA ASP A 83 30.16 -3.40 21.27
C ASP A 83 29.09 -2.31 21.08
N PHE A 84 29.37 -1.09 21.55
CA PHE A 84 28.48 0.07 21.45
C PHE A 84 28.00 0.34 20.01
N THR A 85 28.80 0.04 18.98
CA THR A 85 28.47 0.28 17.57
C THR A 85 27.26 -0.54 17.11
N HIS A 86 26.93 -1.64 17.80
CA HIS A 86 25.74 -2.45 17.51
C HIS A 86 24.45 -1.62 17.50
N LEU A 87 24.31 -0.66 18.43
CA LEU A 87 23.13 0.23 18.48
C LEU A 87 23.15 1.33 17.41
N PHE A 88 24.26 1.51 16.69
CA PHE A 88 24.41 2.50 15.63
C PHE A 88 24.42 1.86 14.22
N ARG A 89 24.07 0.57 14.10
CA ARG A 89 23.94 -0.10 12.80
C ARG A 89 22.65 0.32 12.09
N HIS A 90 22.60 0.01 10.80
CA HIS A 90 21.53 0.43 9.87
C HIS A 90 21.49 1.95 9.71
N TYR A 91 20.36 2.62 9.91
CA TYR A 91 20.19 4.04 9.57
C TYR A 91 21.13 5.02 10.25
N ALA A 92 21.58 4.76 11.48
CA ALA A 92 22.56 5.64 12.14
C ALA A 92 23.91 5.67 11.39
N LEU A 93 24.26 4.62 10.64
CA LEU A 93 25.44 4.64 9.74
C LEU A 93 25.32 5.72 8.68
N GLU A 94 24.11 5.96 8.17
CA GLU A 94 23.85 6.90 7.07
C GLU A 94 24.05 8.34 7.54
N ASP A 95 23.55 8.66 8.74
CA ASP A 95 23.78 9.97 9.36
C ASP A 95 25.26 10.17 9.74
N LEU A 96 25.93 9.13 10.26
CA LEU A 96 27.37 9.19 10.54
C LEU A 96 28.18 9.42 9.26
N THR A 97 27.83 8.75 8.16
CA THR A 97 28.46 8.94 6.84
C THR A 97 28.21 10.35 6.33
N SER A 98 26.97 10.84 6.48
CA SER A 98 26.61 12.20 6.08
C SER A 98 27.33 13.26 6.93
N ALA A 99 27.49 13.01 8.23
CA ALA A 99 28.19 13.90 9.15
C ALA A 99 29.71 13.88 8.95
N SER A 100 30.27 12.72 8.60
CA SER A 100 31.71 12.56 8.36
C SER A 100 32.14 13.02 6.97
N ASN A 101 31.23 13.01 6.00
CA ASN A 101 31.52 13.18 4.59
C ASN A 101 32.60 12.19 4.10
N SER A 102 32.63 10.98 4.67
CA SER A 102 33.59 9.92 4.35
C SER A 102 32.96 8.54 4.54
N TYR A 103 33.05 7.71 3.49
CA TYR A 103 32.61 6.31 3.55
C TYR A 103 33.63 5.41 4.26
N ASP A 104 34.93 5.69 4.11
CA ASP A 104 36.00 4.83 4.59
C ASP A 104 36.05 4.75 6.12
N ILE A 105 35.79 5.87 6.80
CA ILE A 105 35.87 5.94 8.27
C ILE A 105 34.83 5.05 8.96
N ILE A 106 33.69 4.81 8.31
CA ILE A 106 32.62 3.96 8.84
C ILE A 106 33.09 2.51 8.92
N GLY A 107 33.84 2.04 7.91
CA GLY A 107 34.45 0.71 7.92
C GLY A 107 35.41 0.53 9.10
N VAL A 108 36.19 1.57 9.42
CA VAL A 108 37.13 1.57 10.55
C VAL A 108 36.38 1.56 11.90
N ILE A 109 35.35 2.39 12.06
CA ILE A 109 34.58 2.49 13.32
C ILE A 109 33.78 1.20 13.61
N PHE A 110 33.16 0.60 12.60
CA PHE A 110 32.27 -0.56 12.76
C PHE A 110 32.95 -1.91 12.53
N GLY A 111 34.22 -1.90 12.14
CA GLY A 111 35.09 -3.07 12.07
C GLY A 111 35.68 -3.44 13.44
N ASN A 112 36.45 -4.53 13.45
CA ASN A 112 37.06 -5.11 14.66
C ASN A 112 38.59 -5.08 14.63
N ASP A 113 39.20 -4.36 13.69
CA ASP A 113 40.66 -4.32 13.51
C ASP A 113 41.38 -3.48 14.58
N PHE A 114 40.65 -2.57 15.23
CA PHE A 114 41.18 -1.62 16.22
C PHE A 114 40.46 -1.73 17.57
N ALA A 115 41.13 -1.30 18.64
CA ALA A 115 40.56 -1.33 19.99
C ALA A 115 39.28 -0.47 20.08
N VAL A 116 38.33 -0.88 20.92
CA VAL A 116 37.04 -0.18 21.05
C VAL A 116 37.20 1.28 21.46
N GLN A 117 38.23 1.59 22.26
CA GLN A 117 38.56 2.95 22.70
C GLN A 117 39.06 3.83 21.54
N GLU A 118 39.90 3.27 20.65
CA GLU A 118 40.39 4.00 19.46
C GLU A 118 39.24 4.26 18.49
N ARG A 119 38.36 3.27 18.30
CA ARG A 119 37.15 3.43 17.47
C ARG A 119 36.17 4.45 18.06
N TRP A 120 36.04 4.53 19.39
CA TRP A 120 35.25 5.55 20.06
C TRP A 120 35.78 6.97 19.77
N GLN A 121 37.10 7.19 19.86
CA GLN A 121 37.71 8.49 19.59
C GLN A 121 37.43 8.99 18.16
N LEU A 122 37.40 8.08 17.18
CA LEU A 122 37.01 8.42 15.81
C LEU A 122 35.50 8.66 15.66
N PHE A 123 34.68 7.94 16.41
CA PHE A 123 33.23 8.01 16.35
C PHE A 123 32.64 9.27 17.02
N GLU A 124 33.15 9.65 18.19
CA GLU A 124 32.56 10.66 19.06
C GLU A 124 32.28 12.02 18.40
N PRO A 125 33.19 12.60 17.57
CA PRO A 125 32.92 13.88 16.91
C PRO A 125 31.71 13.81 15.97
N TYR A 126 31.57 12.73 15.20
CA TYR A 126 30.47 12.56 14.25
C TYR A 126 29.17 12.17 14.94
N PHE A 127 29.28 11.37 16.01
CA PHE A 127 28.14 11.10 16.85
C PHE A 127 27.58 12.39 17.45
N SER A 128 28.41 13.29 17.96
CA SER A 128 27.98 14.59 18.49
C SER A 128 27.15 15.39 17.47
N ALA A 129 27.56 15.37 16.18
CA ALA A 129 26.83 16.01 15.10
C ALA A 129 25.50 15.30 14.76
N MET A 130 25.50 13.96 14.68
CA MET A 130 24.31 13.15 14.37
C MET A 130 23.30 13.12 15.52
N ARG A 131 23.74 13.17 16.78
CA ARG A 131 22.98 12.80 17.99
C ARG A 131 21.59 13.44 18.11
N THR A 132 21.37 14.58 17.47
CA THR A 132 20.10 15.31 17.51
C THR A 132 19.08 14.88 16.45
N THR A 133 19.50 14.16 15.41
CA THR A 133 18.63 13.64 14.34
C THR A 133 17.68 12.57 14.88
N GLY A 134 16.65 12.23 14.11
CA GLY A 134 15.74 11.14 14.49
C GLY A 134 16.47 9.81 14.64
N TYR A 135 17.40 9.46 13.74
CA TYR A 135 18.26 8.28 13.88
C TYR A 135 19.20 8.37 15.07
N GLY A 136 19.75 9.55 15.39
CA GLY A 136 20.60 9.76 16.56
C GLY A 136 19.89 9.58 17.90
N ARG A 137 18.56 9.71 17.96
CA ARG A 137 17.77 9.46 19.19
C ARG A 137 17.53 7.98 19.48
N VAL A 138 17.42 7.14 18.45
CA VAL A 138 17.07 5.72 18.62
C VAL A 138 18.09 4.95 19.50
N PRO A 139 19.41 5.05 19.28
CA PRO A 139 20.41 4.38 20.09
C PRO A 139 20.37 4.83 21.56
N LEU A 140 20.07 6.11 21.81
CA LEU A 140 19.98 6.66 23.17
C LEU A 140 18.79 6.09 23.95
N ILE A 141 17.64 5.98 23.29
CA ILE A 141 16.45 5.35 23.89
C ILE A 141 16.74 3.88 24.20
N ALA A 142 17.33 3.14 23.25
CA ALA A 142 17.70 1.75 23.47
C ALA A 142 18.72 1.58 24.61
N ALA A 143 19.77 2.41 24.66
CA ALA A 143 20.77 2.41 25.73
C ALA A 143 20.15 2.64 27.11
N ASN A 144 19.29 3.65 27.24
CA ASN A 144 18.65 3.97 28.50
C ASN A 144 17.68 2.86 28.94
N ASP A 145 16.74 2.50 28.08
CA ASP A 145 15.59 1.66 28.48
C ASP A 145 15.92 0.16 28.57
N LEU A 146 16.86 -0.31 27.73
CA LEU A 146 17.20 -1.73 27.66
C LEU A 146 18.44 -2.06 28.50
N TYR A 147 19.35 -1.09 28.67
CA TYR A 147 20.64 -1.31 29.31
C TYR A 147 20.87 -0.47 30.57
N GLY A 148 19.96 0.45 30.90
CA GLY A 148 20.14 1.35 32.05
C GLY A 148 21.35 2.27 31.89
N ILE A 149 21.67 2.66 30.65
CA ILE A 149 22.75 3.57 30.29
C ILE A 149 22.10 4.91 29.91
N PRO A 150 22.05 5.91 30.81
CA PRO A 150 21.29 7.15 30.59
C PRO A 150 21.80 7.99 29.43
N ASP A 151 23.09 7.85 29.13
CA ASP A 151 23.76 8.53 28.04
C ASP A 151 24.86 7.64 27.47
N ILE A 152 25.12 7.75 26.16
CA ILE A 152 26.26 7.16 25.47
C ILE A 152 27.31 8.26 25.29
N ASN A 153 28.46 8.11 25.94
CA ASN A 153 29.57 9.05 25.93
C ASN A 153 30.89 8.32 26.28
N SER A 154 31.99 9.07 26.39
CA SER A 154 33.33 8.55 26.68
C SER A 154 33.46 7.78 28.01
N GLU A 155 32.53 7.96 28.95
CA GLU A 155 32.52 7.25 30.24
C GLU A 155 31.68 5.97 30.22
N THR A 156 30.80 5.80 29.24
CA THR A 156 29.72 4.78 29.28
C THR A 156 29.75 3.78 28.12
N PHE A 157 30.46 4.06 27.02
CA PHE A 157 30.46 3.21 25.84
C PHE A 157 31.03 1.80 26.11
N GLU A 158 32.00 1.65 27.02
CA GLU A 158 32.54 0.34 27.40
C GLU A 158 31.53 -0.48 28.20
N GLU A 159 30.85 0.14 29.16
CA GLU A 159 29.80 -0.51 29.95
C GLU A 159 28.64 -0.95 29.05
N LEU A 160 28.21 -0.09 28.13
CA LEU A 160 27.21 -0.42 27.11
C LEU A 160 27.66 -1.63 26.28
N SER A 161 28.91 -1.62 25.82
CA SER A 161 29.49 -2.73 25.05
C SER A 161 29.41 -4.05 25.83
N HIS A 162 29.80 -4.04 27.12
CA HIS A 162 29.71 -5.22 27.98
C HIS A 162 28.26 -5.70 28.14
N LYS A 163 27.32 -4.79 28.39
CA LYS A 163 25.89 -5.13 28.57
C LYS A 163 25.27 -5.72 27.30
N ILE A 164 25.58 -5.16 26.12
CA ILE A 164 25.13 -5.70 24.82
C ILE A 164 25.57 -7.16 24.67
N ARG A 165 26.83 -7.50 24.98
CA ARG A 165 27.32 -8.88 24.95
C ARG A 165 26.59 -9.76 25.97
N GLN A 166 26.42 -9.29 27.19
CA GLN A 166 25.82 -10.06 28.29
C GLN A 166 24.35 -10.44 28.04
N VAL A 167 23.56 -9.59 27.37
CA VAL A 167 22.15 -9.88 27.06
C VAL A 167 21.97 -10.79 25.84
N SER A 168 23.05 -11.07 25.11
CA SER A 168 23.05 -11.86 23.87
C SER A 168 22.91 -13.35 24.15
N LYS A 169 21.75 -13.76 24.66
CA LYS A 169 21.45 -15.13 25.08
C LYS A 169 20.02 -15.52 24.68
N PRO A 170 19.67 -16.82 24.67
CA PRO A 170 18.35 -17.28 24.26
C PRO A 170 17.23 -16.56 25.00
N GLY A 171 16.22 -16.09 24.26
CA GLY A 171 15.06 -15.36 24.80
C GLY A 171 15.17 -13.83 24.76
N LEU A 172 16.27 -13.27 24.24
CA LEU A 172 16.43 -11.83 23.97
C LEU A 172 15.27 -11.26 23.15
N TYR A 173 14.88 -11.91 22.05
CA TYR A 173 13.81 -11.43 21.15
C TYR A 173 12.47 -11.44 21.86
N LYS A 174 12.20 -12.46 22.68
CA LYS A 174 10.99 -12.51 23.53
C LYS A 174 10.98 -11.36 24.52
N ASP A 175 12.11 -11.06 25.16
CA ASP A 175 12.20 -9.99 26.13
C ASP A 175 11.95 -8.63 25.49
N ILE A 176 12.65 -8.33 24.39
CA ILE A 176 12.57 -7.05 23.71
C ILE A 176 11.23 -6.90 22.99
N LEU A 177 10.89 -7.78 22.05
CA LEU A 177 9.71 -7.61 21.20
C LEU A 177 8.42 -7.81 22.00
N LYS A 178 8.32 -8.85 22.84
CA LYS A 178 7.06 -9.15 23.53
C LYS A 178 6.90 -8.38 24.83
N LYS A 179 7.88 -8.49 25.74
CA LYS A 179 7.71 -7.96 27.10
C LYS A 179 7.88 -6.45 27.16
N LYS A 180 8.88 -5.91 26.47
CA LYS A 180 9.21 -4.48 26.51
C LYS A 180 8.45 -3.68 25.44
N ALA A 181 8.53 -4.08 24.17
CA ALA A 181 7.93 -3.33 23.07
C ALA A 181 6.42 -3.58 22.90
N ARG A 182 5.89 -4.69 23.43
CA ARG A 182 4.52 -5.18 23.16
C ARG A 182 4.23 -5.26 21.66
N ILE A 183 5.15 -5.84 20.90
CA ILE A 183 4.96 -6.18 19.49
C ILE A 183 4.48 -7.62 19.42
N ASP A 184 3.34 -7.83 18.80
CA ASP A 184 2.75 -9.16 18.64
C ASP A 184 3.37 -9.89 17.45
N LEU A 185 3.47 -9.27 16.29
CA LEU A 185 4.13 -9.87 15.14
C LEU A 185 4.83 -8.79 14.34
N SER A 186 5.99 -9.12 13.78
CA SER A 186 6.68 -8.30 12.78
C SER A 186 6.65 -8.99 11.42
N ILE A 187 6.46 -8.23 10.35
CA ILE A 187 6.51 -8.75 8.99
C ILE A 187 7.95 -8.63 8.48
N GLN A 188 8.62 -9.75 8.29
CA GLN A 188 10.00 -9.79 7.82
C GLN A 188 10.08 -9.68 6.30
N ASP A 189 11.02 -8.86 5.86
CA ASP A 189 11.48 -8.79 4.49
C ASP A 189 12.86 -9.43 4.39
N GLY A 190 12.83 -10.76 4.32
CA GLY A 190 14.02 -11.61 4.19
C GLY A 190 13.85 -12.68 3.11
N GLY A 191 12.84 -12.56 2.26
CA GLY A 191 12.49 -13.52 1.21
C GLY A 191 12.23 -14.92 1.76
N HIS A 192 12.81 -15.93 1.10
CA HIS A 192 12.59 -17.37 1.36
C HIS A 192 13.19 -17.94 2.67
N ARG A 193 13.62 -17.09 3.61
CA ARG A 193 14.17 -17.56 4.90
C ARG A 193 13.08 -18.22 5.74
N GLN A 194 13.46 -19.19 6.57
CA GLN A 194 12.55 -19.70 7.59
C GLN A 194 12.57 -18.76 8.79
N PHE A 195 11.39 -18.42 9.28
CA PHE A 195 11.23 -17.52 10.42
C PHE A 195 10.52 -18.23 11.57
N ASP A 196 10.77 -17.80 12.81
CA ASP A 196 9.95 -18.24 13.93
C ASP A 196 8.57 -17.57 13.83
N HIS A 197 7.55 -18.35 13.48
CA HIS A 197 6.17 -17.88 13.30
C HIS A 197 5.53 -17.37 14.61
N LYS A 198 6.17 -17.51 15.77
CA LYS A 198 5.77 -16.85 17.03
C LYS A 198 6.04 -15.35 17.04
N PHE A 199 7.02 -14.91 16.25
CA PHE A 199 7.44 -13.51 16.14
C PHE A 199 7.14 -12.93 14.77
N PHE A 200 7.20 -13.77 13.73
CA PHE A 200 7.31 -13.25 12.37
C PHE A 200 6.26 -13.78 11.41
N ARG A 201 5.82 -12.90 10.52
CA ARG A 201 5.31 -13.25 9.18
C ARG A 201 6.31 -12.75 8.16
N HIS A 202 6.09 -12.98 6.87
CA HIS A 202 7.01 -12.49 5.86
C HIS A 202 6.31 -12.03 4.59
N VAL A 203 6.95 -11.10 3.92
CA VAL A 203 6.67 -10.69 2.55
C VAL A 203 7.78 -11.20 1.64
N GLU A 204 7.45 -11.39 0.36
CA GLU A 204 8.42 -11.83 -0.64
C GLU A 204 8.68 -10.69 -1.62
N ARG A 205 9.95 -10.55 -2.06
CA ARG A 205 10.34 -9.63 -3.12
C ARG A 205 10.45 -10.37 -4.43
N PHE A 206 9.88 -9.78 -5.49
CA PHE A 206 10.02 -10.27 -6.87
C PHE A 206 10.73 -9.24 -7.76
N ASP A 207 11.44 -8.30 -7.15
CA ASP A 207 12.12 -7.19 -7.82
C ASP A 207 13.12 -7.69 -8.88
N ASP A 208 13.82 -8.80 -8.64
CA ASP A 208 14.74 -9.43 -9.60
C ASP A 208 14.03 -9.94 -10.86
N PHE A 209 12.76 -10.33 -10.76
CA PHE A 209 11.95 -10.68 -11.94
C PHE A 209 11.57 -9.43 -12.73
N VAL A 210 11.17 -8.36 -12.03
CA VAL A 210 10.75 -7.12 -12.67
C VAL A 210 11.94 -6.40 -13.31
N MET A 211 13.11 -6.39 -12.67
CA MET A 211 14.32 -5.70 -13.13
C MET A 211 15.15 -6.52 -14.13
N LEU A 212 14.50 -7.37 -14.92
CA LEU A 212 15.16 -8.10 -15.99
C LEU A 212 15.93 -7.12 -16.90
N SER A 213 17.17 -7.46 -17.24
CA SER A 213 18.09 -6.57 -17.96
C SER A 213 18.95 -7.25 -19.02
N SER A 214 18.99 -8.59 -19.08
CA SER A 214 19.82 -9.32 -20.05
C SER A 214 19.43 -10.80 -20.14
N ALA A 215 19.89 -11.48 -21.20
CA ALA A 215 19.81 -12.95 -21.31
C ALA A 215 20.47 -13.67 -20.11
N SER A 216 21.57 -13.14 -19.57
CA SER A 216 22.22 -13.69 -18.37
C SER A 216 21.30 -13.61 -17.14
N ALA A 217 20.56 -12.51 -16.98
CA ALA A 217 19.55 -12.39 -15.93
C ALA A 217 18.41 -13.41 -16.13
N VAL A 218 17.97 -13.67 -17.36
CA VAL A 218 16.99 -14.75 -17.64
C VAL A 218 17.55 -16.11 -17.24
N ALA A 219 18.79 -16.42 -17.62
CA ALA A 219 19.44 -17.69 -17.27
C ALA A 219 19.56 -17.90 -15.76
N LYS A 220 19.85 -16.83 -15.00
CA LYS A 220 19.87 -16.86 -13.53
C LYS A 220 18.49 -17.21 -12.96
N ILE A 221 17.42 -16.60 -13.47
CA ILE A 221 16.03 -16.90 -13.06
C ILE A 221 15.67 -18.35 -13.42
N ALA A 222 16.01 -18.80 -14.62
CA ALA A 222 15.79 -20.18 -15.07
C ALA A 222 16.47 -21.20 -14.14
N GLN A 223 17.71 -20.92 -13.72
CA GLN A 223 18.44 -21.75 -12.77
C GLN A 223 17.79 -21.74 -11.37
N GLN A 224 17.46 -20.56 -10.85
CA GLN A 224 16.86 -20.40 -9.51
C GLN A 224 15.49 -21.09 -9.38
N THR A 225 14.69 -21.00 -10.44
CA THR A 225 13.34 -21.58 -10.46
C THR A 225 13.30 -23.01 -10.98
N GLY A 226 14.40 -23.50 -11.58
CA GLY A 226 14.47 -24.80 -12.24
C GLY A 226 13.44 -24.89 -13.37
N THR A 227 13.39 -23.89 -14.24
CA THR A 227 12.52 -23.84 -15.43
C THR A 227 13.35 -23.60 -16.67
N ASN A 228 12.97 -24.22 -17.79
CA ASN A 228 13.51 -23.87 -19.09
C ASN A 228 12.75 -22.65 -19.61
N ILE A 229 13.45 -21.57 -19.98
CA ILE A 229 12.85 -20.31 -20.42
C ILE A 229 13.30 -20.02 -21.85
N GLN A 230 12.39 -20.15 -22.81
CA GLN A 230 12.67 -19.90 -24.23
C GLN A 230 11.94 -18.68 -24.79
N ASN A 231 10.89 -18.23 -24.09
CA ASN A 231 10.06 -17.09 -24.47
C ASN A 231 9.49 -16.41 -23.22
N LEU A 232 8.75 -15.32 -23.41
CA LEU A 232 8.18 -14.55 -22.30
C LEU A 232 7.15 -15.36 -21.50
N ASP A 233 6.35 -16.21 -22.13
CA ASP A 233 5.36 -17.04 -21.43
C ASP A 233 6.02 -18.02 -20.46
N ASP A 234 7.13 -18.65 -20.87
CA ASP A 234 7.93 -19.50 -19.98
C ASP A 234 8.49 -18.69 -18.79
N TYR A 235 8.91 -17.45 -19.05
CA TYR A 235 9.41 -16.54 -18.01
C TYR A 235 8.31 -16.17 -17.00
N LEU A 236 7.10 -15.86 -17.49
CA LEU A 236 5.95 -15.60 -16.64
C LEU A 236 5.50 -16.85 -15.88
N ALA A 237 5.63 -18.05 -16.47
CA ALA A 237 5.42 -19.31 -15.77
C ALA A 237 6.45 -19.52 -14.64
N ALA A 238 7.70 -19.14 -14.84
CA ALA A 238 8.74 -19.15 -13.82
C ALA A 238 8.43 -18.17 -12.67
N LEU A 239 7.99 -16.94 -12.99
CA LEU A 239 7.50 -15.97 -12.01
C LEU A 239 6.35 -16.55 -11.18
N ARG A 240 5.34 -17.12 -11.84
CA ARG A 240 4.20 -17.75 -11.18
C ARG A 240 4.64 -18.92 -10.29
N LYS A 241 5.59 -19.75 -10.73
CA LYS A 241 6.14 -20.85 -9.93
C LYS A 241 6.82 -20.33 -8.65
N ALA A 242 7.62 -19.27 -8.75
CA ALA A 242 8.24 -18.62 -7.60
C ALA A 242 7.19 -18.03 -6.64
N PHE A 243 6.16 -17.39 -7.20
CA PHE A 243 5.05 -16.83 -6.44
C PHE A 243 4.29 -17.90 -5.62
N ILE A 244 3.95 -19.01 -6.26
CA ILE A 244 3.30 -20.16 -5.59
C ILE A 244 4.20 -20.74 -4.50
N ALA A 245 5.53 -20.71 -4.66
CA ALA A 245 6.44 -21.12 -3.60
C ALA A 245 6.34 -20.20 -2.36
N GLY A 246 6.23 -18.88 -2.56
CA GLY A 246 5.94 -17.90 -1.50
C GLY A 246 4.60 -18.18 -0.80
N ILE A 247 3.54 -18.49 -1.56
CA ILE A 247 2.24 -18.88 -1.00
C ILE A 247 2.37 -20.12 -0.10
N LYS A 248 3.07 -21.16 -0.58
CA LYS A 248 3.31 -22.40 0.20
C LYS A 248 4.08 -22.14 1.49
N ARG A 249 4.96 -21.14 1.50
CA ARG A 249 5.69 -20.69 2.69
C ARG A 249 4.87 -19.79 3.61
N LYS A 250 3.64 -19.42 3.21
CA LYS A 250 2.70 -18.56 3.94
C LYS A 250 3.09 -17.07 3.92
N MET A 251 3.60 -16.56 2.80
CA MET A 251 3.78 -15.12 2.62
C MET A 251 2.47 -14.38 2.89
N VAL A 252 2.55 -13.18 3.46
CA VAL A 252 1.39 -12.34 3.80
C VAL A 252 1.23 -11.12 2.89
N GLY A 253 2.17 -10.92 1.96
CA GLY A 253 2.16 -9.84 0.98
C GLY A 253 3.40 -9.90 0.11
N ILE A 254 3.48 -8.96 -0.83
CA ILE A 254 4.64 -8.74 -1.69
C ILE A 254 5.30 -7.44 -1.27
N LYS A 255 6.63 -7.37 -1.35
CA LYS A 255 7.37 -6.12 -1.20
C LYS A 255 8.05 -5.76 -2.50
N SER A 256 7.97 -4.48 -2.86
CA SER A 256 8.79 -3.89 -3.90
C SER A 256 9.66 -2.76 -3.37
N ALA A 257 10.96 -2.84 -3.65
CA ALA A 257 11.96 -1.82 -3.38
C ALA A 257 12.49 -1.20 -4.70
N LEU A 258 11.74 -1.31 -5.81
CA LEU A 258 12.23 -0.88 -7.13
C LEU A 258 12.51 0.62 -7.26
N ALA A 259 12.02 1.44 -6.33
CA ALA A 259 12.33 2.86 -6.26
C ALA A 259 13.85 3.14 -6.19
N TYR A 260 14.65 2.23 -5.63
CA TYR A 260 16.12 2.34 -5.63
C TYR A 260 16.74 2.28 -7.02
N ASN A 261 16.08 1.64 -7.98
CA ASN A 261 16.65 1.36 -9.29
C ASN A 261 15.98 2.16 -10.43
N ARG A 262 14.70 2.51 -10.27
CA ARG A 262 13.92 3.16 -11.32
C ARG A 262 12.72 3.92 -10.75
N THR A 263 12.16 4.82 -11.56
CA THR A 263 10.91 5.49 -11.24
C THR A 263 9.77 4.48 -11.10
N LEU A 264 8.89 4.71 -10.12
CA LEU A 264 7.70 3.91 -9.83
C LEU A 264 6.53 4.13 -10.83
N ASP A 265 6.85 4.61 -12.03
CA ASP A 265 5.90 4.78 -13.12
C ASP A 265 5.91 3.51 -13.99
N TYR A 266 4.76 2.85 -14.12
CA TYR A 266 4.61 1.57 -14.84
C TYR A 266 3.55 1.70 -15.94
N SER A 267 4.01 1.91 -17.18
CA SER A 267 3.12 2.04 -18.33
C SER A 267 2.52 0.69 -18.72
N ASN A 268 1.27 0.70 -19.21
CA ASN A 268 0.63 -0.51 -19.73
C ASN A 268 1.24 -0.88 -21.09
N CYS A 269 2.29 -1.69 -21.09
CA CYS A 269 2.96 -2.18 -22.30
C CYS A 269 2.11 -3.25 -23.00
N GLU A 270 2.01 -3.19 -24.33
CA GLU A 270 1.28 -4.19 -25.11
C GLU A 270 2.00 -5.57 -25.07
N PRO A 271 1.25 -6.68 -24.92
CA PRO A 271 1.83 -8.02 -24.87
C PRO A 271 2.73 -8.35 -26.07
N GLU A 272 2.35 -7.94 -27.28
CA GLU A 272 3.09 -8.23 -28.50
C GLU A 272 4.43 -7.47 -28.54
N LEU A 273 4.47 -6.25 -27.97
CA LEU A 273 5.72 -5.52 -27.80
C LEU A 273 6.60 -6.20 -26.74
N ALA A 274 6.05 -6.58 -25.60
CA ALA A 274 6.79 -7.28 -24.55
C ALA A 274 7.39 -8.59 -25.07
N GLN A 275 6.64 -9.38 -25.84
CA GLN A 275 7.10 -10.62 -26.46
C GLN A 275 8.31 -10.38 -27.37
N ARG A 276 8.22 -9.37 -28.27
CA ARG A 276 9.32 -9.01 -29.17
C ARG A 276 10.56 -8.55 -28.42
N LEU A 277 10.39 -7.65 -27.45
CA LEU A 277 11.50 -7.13 -26.63
C LEU A 277 12.17 -8.25 -25.83
N PHE A 278 11.39 -9.19 -25.30
CA PHE A 278 11.95 -10.34 -24.58
C PHE A 278 12.75 -11.26 -25.52
N ALA A 279 12.25 -11.52 -26.73
CA ALA A 279 12.98 -12.29 -27.74
C ALA A 279 14.29 -11.59 -28.15
N GLU A 280 14.25 -10.29 -28.44
CA GLU A 280 15.44 -9.48 -28.75
C GLU A 280 16.47 -9.53 -27.59
N LEU A 281 16.00 -9.47 -26.35
CA LEU A 281 16.85 -9.61 -25.15
C LEU A 281 17.50 -10.99 -25.03
N LEU A 282 16.77 -12.07 -25.36
CA LEU A 282 17.30 -13.44 -25.37
C LEU A 282 18.33 -13.66 -26.48
N ASP A 283 18.13 -13.02 -27.63
CA ASP A 283 19.09 -13.03 -28.75
C ASP A 283 20.36 -12.21 -28.44
N GLY A 284 20.45 -11.61 -27.26
CA GLY A 284 21.61 -10.84 -26.80
C GLY A 284 21.65 -9.41 -27.36
N GLN A 285 20.53 -8.90 -27.89
CA GLN A 285 20.47 -7.52 -28.35
C GLN A 285 20.51 -6.53 -27.17
N ASN A 286 21.20 -5.41 -27.37
CA ASN A 286 21.23 -4.33 -26.40
C ASN A 286 19.98 -3.47 -26.54
N LEU A 287 19.00 -3.71 -25.67
CA LEU A 287 17.81 -2.88 -25.58
C LEU A 287 18.13 -1.49 -25.02
N SER A 288 17.47 -0.46 -25.54
CA SER A 288 17.50 0.87 -24.92
C SER A 288 16.86 0.84 -23.54
N PHE A 289 17.19 1.80 -22.68
CA PHE A 289 16.55 1.92 -21.37
C PHE A 289 15.02 2.00 -21.46
N ALA A 290 14.48 2.73 -22.44
CA ALA A 290 13.03 2.85 -22.64
C ALA A 290 12.38 1.53 -23.08
N ALA A 291 13.04 0.78 -23.95
CA ALA A 291 12.58 -0.54 -24.38
C ALA A 291 12.60 -1.51 -23.21
N LEU A 292 13.71 -1.55 -22.46
CA LEU A 292 13.83 -2.41 -21.29
C LEU A 292 12.79 -2.04 -20.23
N LYS A 293 12.63 -0.75 -19.91
CA LYS A 293 11.60 -0.27 -18.99
C LYS A 293 10.21 -0.76 -19.39
N SER A 294 9.85 -0.70 -20.68
CA SER A 294 8.54 -1.18 -21.17
C SER A 294 8.32 -2.68 -20.87
N LEU A 295 9.34 -3.52 -21.09
CA LEU A 295 9.28 -4.94 -20.74
C LEU A 295 9.16 -5.15 -19.22
N GLN A 296 9.92 -4.39 -18.43
CA GLN A 296 9.85 -4.45 -16.97
C GLN A 296 8.47 -3.98 -16.45
N ASP A 297 7.87 -2.97 -17.09
CA ASP A 297 6.51 -2.49 -16.76
C ASP A 297 5.50 -3.60 -17.00
N TYR A 298 5.59 -4.27 -18.14
CA TYR A 298 4.76 -5.44 -18.45
C TYR A 298 4.88 -6.52 -17.36
N ILE A 299 6.09 -6.88 -16.96
CA ILE A 299 6.33 -7.89 -15.92
C ILE A 299 5.78 -7.43 -14.56
N MET A 300 5.90 -6.14 -14.21
CA MET A 300 5.29 -5.59 -13.00
C MET A 300 3.77 -5.77 -13.02
N HIS A 301 3.09 -5.47 -14.13
CA HIS A 301 1.65 -5.71 -14.24
C HIS A 301 1.30 -7.19 -14.04
N ARG A 302 2.08 -8.12 -14.61
CA ARG A 302 1.89 -9.57 -14.42
C ARG A 302 2.15 -10.03 -12.97
N LEU A 303 3.10 -9.41 -12.26
CA LEU A 303 3.30 -9.66 -10.83
C LEU A 303 2.10 -9.18 -10.01
N ILE A 304 1.55 -7.99 -10.31
CA ILE A 304 0.37 -7.48 -9.61
C ILE A 304 -0.88 -8.32 -9.92
N ASP A 305 -1.01 -8.89 -11.13
CA ASP A 305 -2.08 -9.84 -11.45
C ASP A 305 -2.04 -11.07 -10.52
N LEU A 306 -0.84 -11.55 -10.14
CA LEU A 306 -0.69 -12.63 -9.14
C LEU A 306 -1.07 -12.15 -7.73
N ALA A 307 -0.73 -10.91 -7.36
CA ALA A 307 -1.15 -10.34 -6.08
C ALA A 307 -2.69 -10.30 -5.97
N GLU A 308 -3.36 -9.92 -7.06
CA GLU A 308 -4.83 -9.91 -7.18
C GLU A 308 -5.40 -11.33 -7.03
N GLU A 309 -4.88 -12.30 -7.78
CA GLU A 309 -5.35 -13.69 -7.78
C GLU A 309 -5.27 -14.36 -6.40
N PHE A 310 -4.22 -14.05 -5.64
CA PHE A 310 -3.99 -14.66 -4.32
C PHE A 310 -4.44 -13.78 -3.13
N ASP A 311 -5.13 -12.66 -3.39
CA ASP A 311 -5.59 -11.67 -2.40
C ASP A 311 -4.47 -11.24 -1.43
N LEU A 312 -3.36 -10.78 -2.01
CA LEU A 312 -2.20 -10.31 -1.25
C LEU A 312 -1.98 -8.80 -1.42
N PRO A 313 -1.74 -8.07 -0.32
CA PRO A 313 -1.35 -6.67 -0.41
C PRO A 313 0.08 -6.54 -0.97
N VAL A 314 0.36 -5.38 -1.54
CA VAL A 314 1.66 -5.01 -2.12
C VAL A 314 2.22 -3.83 -1.36
N GLN A 315 3.31 -4.05 -0.64
CA GLN A 315 4.10 -3.01 0.00
C GLN A 315 5.04 -2.39 -1.04
N ILE A 316 5.00 -1.07 -1.20
CA ILE A 316 5.88 -0.36 -2.13
C ILE A 316 6.70 0.67 -1.35
N HIS A 317 8.02 0.58 -1.51
CA HIS A 317 8.95 1.58 -1.00
C HIS A 317 8.68 2.95 -1.65
N THR A 318 8.26 3.93 -0.85
CA THR A 318 8.06 5.32 -1.30
C THR A 318 8.76 6.30 -0.35
N GLY A 319 9.07 7.50 -0.81
CA GLY A 319 9.75 8.50 0.02
C GLY A 319 11.24 8.21 0.23
N LEU A 320 11.80 8.56 1.39
CA LEU A 320 13.24 8.46 1.66
C LEU A 320 13.78 7.06 1.33
N GLN A 321 14.99 7.01 0.81
CA GLN A 321 15.69 5.79 0.43
C GLN A 321 16.92 5.66 1.33
N ALA A 322 17.13 4.46 1.87
CA ALA A 322 18.26 4.12 2.72
C ALA A 322 19.59 4.29 1.96
N GLY A 323 20.66 4.47 2.72
CA GLY A 323 21.99 4.81 2.24
C GLY A 323 22.18 6.28 1.87
N ASN A 324 23.40 6.62 1.46
CA ASN A 324 23.79 7.96 1.06
C ASN A 324 23.90 8.04 -0.47
N GLY A 325 23.01 8.82 -1.10
CA GLY A 325 22.98 9.04 -2.55
C GLY A 325 21.96 8.15 -3.26
N ASN A 326 20.90 8.78 -3.77
CA ASN A 326 19.81 8.15 -4.51
C ASN A 326 19.17 9.15 -5.49
N ILE A 327 18.45 8.65 -6.51
CA ILE A 327 17.56 9.50 -7.33
C ILE A 327 16.24 9.66 -6.57
N ILE A 328 16.18 10.66 -5.70
CA ILE A 328 15.09 10.87 -4.72
C ILE A 328 13.70 10.85 -5.37
N THR A 329 13.55 11.37 -6.58
CA THR A 329 12.24 11.44 -7.25
C THR A 329 11.71 10.08 -7.70
N ASN A 330 12.55 9.04 -7.78
CA ASN A 330 12.10 7.71 -8.17
C ASN A 330 11.04 7.14 -7.22
N SER A 331 11.13 7.47 -5.92
CA SER A 331 10.25 6.99 -4.87
C SER A 331 9.02 7.87 -4.63
N LYS A 332 8.77 8.88 -5.48
CA LYS A 332 7.61 9.76 -5.36
C LYS A 332 6.31 8.95 -5.53
N PRO A 333 5.40 8.95 -4.54
CA PRO A 333 4.25 8.04 -4.51
C PRO A 333 3.25 8.29 -5.67
N THR A 334 3.14 9.53 -6.18
CA THR A 334 2.22 9.84 -7.29
C THR A 334 2.59 9.17 -8.61
N HIS A 335 3.82 8.67 -8.77
CA HIS A 335 4.19 7.90 -9.95
C HIS A 335 3.40 6.59 -10.07
N LEU A 336 2.88 6.05 -8.97
CA LEU A 336 2.11 4.80 -8.95
C LEU A 336 0.65 4.94 -9.41
N THR A 337 0.19 6.15 -9.74
CA THR A 337 -1.22 6.41 -10.08
C THR A 337 -1.72 5.51 -11.22
N ASN A 338 -0.91 5.30 -12.27
CA ASN A 338 -1.24 4.40 -13.37
C ASN A 338 -1.40 2.95 -12.92
N LEU A 339 -0.46 2.44 -12.12
CA LEU A 339 -0.49 1.07 -11.62
C LEU A 339 -1.69 0.84 -10.70
N ILE A 340 -1.95 1.77 -9.78
CA ILE A 340 -3.08 1.71 -8.82
C ILE A 340 -4.42 1.71 -9.57
N MET A 341 -4.56 2.56 -10.59
CA MET A 341 -5.79 2.67 -11.40
C MET A 341 -6.08 1.39 -12.20
N ILE A 342 -5.05 0.72 -12.72
CA ILE A 342 -5.19 -0.52 -13.50
C ILE A 342 -5.51 -1.72 -12.61
N HIS A 343 -5.12 -1.67 -11.33
CA HIS A 343 -5.27 -2.79 -10.39
C HIS A 343 -6.11 -2.40 -9.15
N PRO A 344 -7.38 -2.01 -9.33
CA PRO A 344 -8.22 -1.45 -8.25
C PRO A 344 -8.58 -2.44 -7.14
N ARG A 345 -8.27 -3.73 -7.32
CA ARG A 345 -8.57 -4.82 -6.38
C ARG A 345 -7.36 -5.28 -5.57
N VAL A 346 -6.19 -4.71 -5.83
CA VAL A 346 -4.98 -5.00 -5.07
C VAL A 346 -4.76 -3.89 -4.06
N ASP A 347 -4.61 -4.25 -2.78
CA ASP A 347 -4.30 -3.32 -1.70
C ASP A 347 -2.83 -2.90 -1.78
N PHE A 348 -2.56 -1.62 -2.09
CA PHE A 348 -1.22 -1.03 -2.14
C PHE A 348 -0.90 -0.32 -0.82
N CYS A 349 0.13 -0.79 -0.11
CA CYS A 349 0.64 -0.17 1.12
C CYS A 349 1.88 0.67 0.78
N LEU A 350 1.75 2.00 0.85
CA LEU A 350 2.83 2.92 0.47
C LEU A 350 3.61 3.34 1.72
N PHE A 351 4.91 3.05 1.70
CA PHE A 351 5.76 3.07 2.88
C PHE A 351 6.33 4.45 3.23
N HIS A 352 6.91 4.53 4.43
CA HIS A 352 7.72 5.64 4.91
C HIS A 352 6.97 6.95 5.02
N GLY A 353 5.64 6.87 5.11
CA GLY A 353 4.75 8.00 5.05
C GLY A 353 4.91 8.82 3.76
N GLY A 354 5.65 8.29 2.78
CA GLY A 354 6.05 9.00 1.58
C GLY A 354 7.07 10.12 1.78
N TYR A 355 7.83 10.20 2.89
CA TYR A 355 8.71 11.36 3.18
C TYR A 355 9.55 11.80 1.96
N PRO A 356 9.49 13.07 1.49
CA PRO A 356 8.78 14.21 2.07
C PRO A 356 7.34 14.46 1.54
N TYR A 357 6.81 13.58 0.68
CA TYR A 357 5.56 13.68 -0.09
C TYR A 357 4.26 13.37 0.71
N GLY A 358 4.17 13.72 1.99
CA GLY A 358 3.08 13.22 2.86
C GLY A 358 1.68 13.69 2.45
N GLY A 359 1.56 14.91 1.92
CA GLY A 359 0.29 15.44 1.41
C GLY A 359 -0.14 14.77 0.09
N GLU A 360 0.82 14.47 -0.79
CA GLU A 360 0.52 13.72 -2.01
C GLU A 360 0.07 12.29 -1.68
N LEU A 361 0.71 11.66 -0.70
CA LEU A 361 0.30 10.35 -0.20
C LEU A 361 -1.12 10.39 0.40
N ALA A 362 -1.48 11.46 1.13
CA ALA A 362 -2.83 11.66 1.66
C ALA A 362 -3.88 11.66 0.54
N VAL A 363 -3.60 12.38 -0.56
CA VAL A 363 -4.49 12.47 -1.72
C VAL A 363 -4.67 11.09 -2.37
N LEU A 364 -3.60 10.30 -2.53
CA LEU A 364 -3.71 8.94 -3.06
C LEU A 364 -4.58 8.06 -2.16
N ALA A 365 -4.32 8.05 -0.85
CA ALA A 365 -5.08 7.22 0.09
C ALA A 365 -6.54 7.68 0.23
N LYS A 366 -6.85 8.96 0.01
CA LYS A 366 -8.21 9.48 -0.03
C LYS A 366 -8.93 9.11 -1.32
N ASN A 367 -8.26 9.23 -2.47
CA ASN A 367 -8.86 9.08 -3.78
C ASN A 367 -9.01 7.62 -4.23
N PHE A 368 -8.09 6.75 -3.82
CA PHE A 368 -8.06 5.35 -4.23
C PHE A 368 -8.47 4.42 -3.08
N PRO A 369 -9.59 3.68 -3.19
CA PRO A 369 -10.04 2.77 -2.14
C PRO A 369 -8.98 1.76 -1.69
N ASN A 370 -8.14 1.32 -2.62
CA ASN A 370 -7.12 0.28 -2.45
C ASN A 370 -5.72 0.81 -2.10
N VAL A 371 -5.56 2.06 -1.64
CA VAL A 371 -4.27 2.63 -1.21
C VAL A 371 -4.23 2.89 0.29
N TYR A 372 -3.22 2.38 0.97
CA TYR A 372 -2.99 2.49 2.41
C TYR A 372 -1.70 3.28 2.69
N ILE A 373 -1.73 4.08 3.74
CA ILE A 373 -0.57 4.80 4.26
C ILE A 373 0.11 3.90 5.27
N ASP A 374 1.39 3.61 5.05
CA ASP A 374 2.23 2.92 6.02
C ASP A 374 3.35 3.86 6.52
N MET A 375 3.35 4.09 7.83
CA MET A 375 4.30 4.95 8.54
C MET A 375 5.57 4.21 8.95
N CYS A 376 5.78 3.00 8.43
CA CYS A 376 7.03 2.25 8.53
C CYS A 376 8.24 3.17 8.37
N TRP A 377 9.21 3.17 9.28
CA TRP A 377 10.39 4.06 9.30
C TRP A 377 10.13 5.56 9.64
N SER A 378 8.92 6.09 9.45
CA SER A 378 8.65 7.55 9.48
C SER A 378 9.02 8.24 10.79
N ALA A 379 8.74 7.61 11.94
CA ALA A 379 8.93 8.26 13.25
C ALA A 379 10.41 8.60 13.52
N ILE A 380 11.34 7.84 12.95
CA ILE A 380 12.78 8.05 13.12
C ILE A 380 13.42 8.81 11.96
N ILE A 381 12.79 8.86 10.79
CA ILE A 381 13.17 9.81 9.73
C ILE A 381 12.97 11.24 10.27
N SER A 382 11.77 11.53 10.75
CA SER A 382 11.44 12.81 11.37
C SER A 382 10.20 12.69 12.26
N PRO A 383 10.36 12.81 13.60
CA PRO A 383 9.22 12.83 14.53
C PRO A 383 8.21 13.93 14.19
N SER A 384 8.71 15.13 13.82
CA SER A 384 7.86 16.27 13.47
C SER A 384 7.07 16.05 12.18
N TYR A 385 7.68 15.43 11.16
CA TYR A 385 6.97 15.04 9.95
C TYR A 385 5.85 14.05 10.26
N SER A 386 6.16 13.02 11.06
CA SER A 386 5.21 11.98 11.44
C SER A 386 4.04 12.56 12.23
N LYS A 387 4.32 13.45 13.20
CA LYS A 387 3.29 14.15 13.97
C LYS A 387 2.41 15.03 13.09
N ARG A 388 3.03 15.86 12.23
CA ARG A 388 2.31 16.76 11.31
C ARG A 388 1.36 15.98 10.40
N TYR A 389 1.86 14.94 9.74
CA TYR A 389 1.06 14.20 8.77
C TYR A 389 0.08 13.23 9.41
N LEU A 390 0.36 12.66 10.58
CA LEU A 390 -0.66 11.88 11.28
C LEU A 390 -1.84 12.77 11.71
N HIS A 391 -1.58 14.02 12.14
CA HIS A 391 -2.64 15.01 12.38
C HIS A 391 -3.51 15.21 11.13
N GLU A 392 -2.90 15.48 9.98
CA GLU A 392 -3.60 15.75 8.72
C GLU A 392 -4.31 14.49 8.17
N TRP A 393 -3.69 13.32 8.27
CA TRP A 393 -4.24 12.07 7.74
C TRP A 393 -5.44 11.57 8.53
N ILE A 394 -5.49 11.77 9.85
CA ILE A 394 -6.68 11.47 10.67
C ILE A 394 -7.91 12.25 10.17
N GLU A 395 -7.70 13.45 9.63
CA GLU A 395 -8.77 14.31 9.11
C GLU A 395 -9.11 13.99 7.65
N THR A 396 -8.09 13.64 6.87
CA THR A 396 -8.19 13.54 5.41
C THR A 396 -8.60 12.14 4.96
N VAL A 397 -8.04 11.11 5.58
CA VAL A 397 -8.11 9.71 5.14
C VAL A 397 -8.86 8.87 6.19
N PRO A 398 -9.74 7.93 5.77
CA PRO A 398 -10.39 7.03 6.72
C PRO A 398 -9.38 6.30 7.62
N ALA A 399 -9.63 6.26 8.93
CA ALA A 399 -8.70 5.73 9.92
C ALA A 399 -8.32 4.25 9.70
N ASN A 400 -9.11 3.48 8.95
CA ASN A 400 -8.80 2.10 8.59
C ASN A 400 -7.71 1.96 7.51
N LYS A 401 -7.22 3.08 6.96
CA LYS A 401 -6.23 3.11 5.88
C LYS A 401 -4.84 3.59 6.32
N ILE A 402 -4.63 3.75 7.62
CA ILE A 402 -3.37 4.23 8.20
C ILE A 402 -2.76 3.10 9.03
N LEU A 403 -1.51 2.76 8.76
CA LEU A 403 -0.69 1.82 9.52
C LEU A 403 0.41 2.65 10.19
N ALA A 404 0.35 2.81 11.51
CA ALA A 404 1.16 3.78 12.23
C ALA A 404 2.57 3.27 12.60
N PHE A 405 2.88 1.99 12.35
CA PHE A 405 4.17 1.42 12.71
C PHE A 405 4.63 0.28 11.82
N GLY A 406 5.87 0.41 11.36
CA GLY A 406 6.75 -0.64 10.88
C GLY A 406 8.19 -0.21 11.23
N GLY A 407 8.98 -1.08 11.86
CA GLY A 407 10.25 -0.62 12.42
C GLY A 407 11.34 -0.42 11.36
N ASP A 408 11.35 -1.27 10.33
CA ASP A 408 12.33 -1.30 9.22
C ASP A 408 13.79 -1.44 9.71
N TYR A 409 14.04 -2.23 10.74
CA TYR A 409 15.35 -2.40 11.33
C TYR A 409 15.93 -3.80 11.12
N SER A 410 17.26 -3.88 11.15
CA SER A 410 18.01 -5.14 11.24
C SER A 410 18.44 -5.48 12.68
N VAL A 411 18.21 -4.57 13.63
CA VAL A 411 18.64 -4.68 15.03
C VAL A 411 17.43 -4.59 15.95
N VAL A 412 17.18 -5.65 16.73
CA VAL A 412 15.96 -5.82 17.54
C VAL A 412 15.82 -4.75 18.63
N GLU A 413 16.93 -4.29 19.21
CA GLU A 413 16.94 -3.20 20.19
C GLU A 413 16.41 -1.88 19.59
N LEU A 414 16.71 -1.63 18.31
CA LEU A 414 16.30 -0.41 17.62
C LEU A 414 14.82 -0.45 17.23
N VAL A 415 14.25 -1.64 16.99
CA VAL A 415 12.80 -1.84 16.84
C VAL A 415 12.05 -1.37 18.08
N TYR A 416 12.52 -1.75 19.28
CA TYR A 416 11.93 -1.29 20.54
C TYR A 416 11.97 0.24 20.63
N ALA A 417 13.15 0.85 20.43
CA ALA A 417 13.31 2.29 20.56
C ALA A 417 12.47 3.07 19.53
N HIS A 418 12.38 2.57 18.30
CA HIS A 418 11.48 3.13 17.29
C HIS A 418 10.01 3.02 17.73
N SER A 419 9.58 1.87 18.26
CA SER A 419 8.20 1.70 18.75
C SER A 419 7.85 2.68 19.87
N VAL A 420 8.81 3.02 20.75
CA VAL A 420 8.64 4.05 21.79
C VAL A 420 8.39 5.42 21.16
N MET A 421 9.18 5.80 20.14
CA MET A 421 9.00 7.05 19.43
C MET A 421 7.65 7.10 18.70
N ALA A 422 7.26 6.02 18.02
CA ALA A 422 5.99 5.94 17.30
C ALA A 422 4.78 6.01 18.25
N ARG A 423 4.78 5.27 19.37
CA ARG A 423 3.73 5.35 20.40
C ARG A 423 3.60 6.75 20.97
N ARG A 424 4.73 7.41 21.27
CA ARG A 424 4.73 8.78 21.76
C ARG A 424 4.08 9.74 20.76
N ILE A 425 4.46 9.64 19.48
CA ILE A 425 3.87 10.48 18.42
C ILE A 425 2.37 10.23 18.29
N VAL A 426 1.93 8.97 18.25
CA VAL A 426 0.51 8.62 18.17
C VAL A 426 -0.26 9.16 19.37
N ALA A 427 0.25 8.95 20.59
CA ALA A 427 -0.40 9.45 21.79
C ALA A 427 -0.48 10.97 21.80
N GLU A 428 0.61 11.69 21.50
CA GLU A 428 0.60 13.15 21.44
C GLU A 428 -0.41 13.69 20.42
N VAL A 429 -0.44 13.14 19.20
CA VAL A 429 -1.41 13.56 18.18
C VAL A 429 -2.84 13.36 18.66
N LEU A 430 -3.15 12.18 19.21
CA LEU A 430 -4.49 11.86 19.67
C LEU A 430 -4.93 12.71 20.87
N ILE A 431 -4.02 12.99 21.80
CA ILE A 431 -4.26 13.91 22.92
C ILE A 431 -4.58 15.30 22.38
N GLU A 432 -3.78 15.82 21.44
CA GLU A 432 -3.99 17.13 20.83
C GLU A 432 -5.32 17.20 20.05
N LYS A 433 -5.73 16.11 19.37
CA LYS A 433 -7.06 16.01 18.72
C LYS A 433 -8.22 16.04 19.72
N VAL A 434 -8.04 15.49 20.91
CA VAL A 434 -9.05 15.51 21.98
C VAL A 434 -9.08 16.86 22.67
N GLU A 435 -7.92 17.46 22.92
CA GLU A 435 -7.78 18.81 23.49
C GLU A 435 -8.45 19.87 22.63
N SER A 436 -8.33 19.74 21.30
CA SER A 436 -8.98 20.68 20.37
C SER A 436 -10.48 20.44 20.20
N GLY A 437 -11.02 19.32 20.69
CA GLY A 437 -12.42 18.91 20.52
C GLY A 437 -12.73 18.34 19.14
N TYR A 438 -11.72 17.91 18.38
CA TYR A 438 -11.89 17.24 17.08
C TYR A 438 -12.27 15.77 17.24
N LEU A 439 -11.73 15.10 18.25
CA LEU A 439 -12.10 13.74 18.65
C LEU A 439 -12.59 13.75 20.10
N SER A 440 -13.49 12.83 20.43
CA SER A 440 -13.71 12.40 21.80
C SER A 440 -12.58 11.48 22.26
N GLU A 441 -12.45 11.29 23.57
CA GLU A 441 -11.48 10.34 24.13
C GLU A 441 -11.72 8.91 23.62
N GLU A 442 -12.99 8.50 23.51
CA GLU A 442 -13.37 7.19 22.98
C GLU A 442 -12.93 7.01 21.53
N GLU A 443 -13.16 8.01 20.67
CA GLU A 443 -12.72 7.98 19.28
C GLU A 443 -11.20 7.95 19.17
N ALA A 444 -10.49 8.71 20.00
CA ALA A 444 -9.02 8.68 20.03
C ALA A 444 -8.48 7.28 20.37
N ILE A 445 -9.04 6.63 21.39
CA ILE A 445 -8.68 5.25 21.77
C ILE A 445 -9.02 4.27 20.64
N ALA A 446 -10.18 4.42 19.99
CA ALA A 446 -10.57 3.59 18.86
C ALA A 446 -9.62 3.74 17.66
N VAL A 447 -9.20 4.97 17.34
CA VAL A 447 -8.20 5.26 16.30
C VAL A 447 -6.86 4.63 16.66
N ALA A 448 -6.37 4.78 17.90
CA ALA A 448 -5.11 4.16 18.35
C ALA A 448 -5.10 2.65 18.09
N ARG A 449 -6.16 1.95 18.52
CA ARG A 449 -6.31 0.49 18.33
C ARG A 449 -6.33 0.09 16.87
N ARG A 450 -6.92 0.93 16.00
CA ARG A 450 -6.91 0.71 14.55
C ARG A 450 -5.53 0.82 13.95
N ILE A 451 -4.90 1.99 14.09
CA ILE A 451 -3.69 2.33 13.33
C ILE A 451 -2.45 1.58 13.83
N LEU A 452 -2.39 1.17 15.10
CA LEU A 452 -1.28 0.42 15.66
C LEU A 452 -1.43 -1.11 15.56
N ARG A 453 -2.64 -1.62 15.27
CA ARG A 453 -2.90 -3.07 15.30
C ARG A 453 -3.92 -3.54 14.27
N GLN A 454 -5.18 -3.12 14.41
CA GLN A 454 -6.28 -3.78 13.72
C GLN A 454 -6.16 -3.66 12.19
N ASN A 455 -5.74 -2.50 11.69
CA ASN A 455 -5.61 -2.27 10.25
C ASN A 455 -4.56 -3.21 9.64
N ALA A 456 -3.41 -3.42 10.29
CA ALA A 456 -2.39 -4.34 9.79
C ALA A 456 -2.89 -5.80 9.77
N LEU A 457 -3.66 -6.22 10.77
CA LEU A 457 -4.27 -7.56 10.79
C LEU A 457 -5.23 -7.77 9.61
N GLU A 458 -6.01 -6.75 9.25
CA GLU A 458 -6.96 -6.78 8.13
C GLU A 458 -6.24 -6.74 6.78
N VAL A 459 -5.33 -5.79 6.58
CA VAL A 459 -4.59 -5.59 5.32
C VAL A 459 -3.77 -6.83 4.96
N PHE A 460 -3.04 -7.41 5.92
CA PHE A 460 -2.19 -8.58 5.68
C PHE A 460 -2.90 -9.92 5.91
N ARG A 461 -4.25 -9.91 5.99
CA ARG A 461 -5.10 -11.11 6.10
C ARG A 461 -4.69 -12.07 7.23
N MET A 462 -4.27 -11.54 8.38
CA MET A 462 -3.67 -12.33 9.46
C MET A 462 -4.69 -13.01 10.39
N GLN A 463 -5.98 -12.68 10.28
CA GLN A 463 -7.06 -13.22 11.12
C GLN A 463 -7.89 -14.33 10.44
N GLY A 464 -7.35 -15.03 9.43
CA GLY A 464 -8.06 -16.14 8.79
C GLY A 464 -9.19 -15.71 7.84
N GLN A 465 -9.21 -14.45 7.41
CA GLN A 465 -10.01 -13.99 6.28
C GLN A 465 -9.49 -14.71 5.03
N THR A 466 -10.36 -15.45 4.34
CA THR A 466 -10.01 -16.47 3.35
C THR A 466 -9.27 -15.92 2.14
N ARG A 467 -8.16 -16.58 1.76
CA ARG A 467 -7.38 -16.36 0.52
C ARG A 467 -7.94 -17.08 -0.72
N LYS A 468 -9.15 -17.64 -0.62
CA LYS A 468 -9.91 -18.19 -1.74
C LYS A 468 -11.42 -18.12 -1.45
N PRO A 469 -12.21 -17.59 -2.38
CA PRO A 469 -13.67 -17.48 -2.25
C PRO A 469 -14.45 -18.67 -2.83
N ASP A 470 -13.78 -19.68 -3.38
CA ASP A 470 -14.39 -20.81 -4.14
C ASP A 470 -15.29 -21.77 -3.31
N SER A 471 -15.66 -21.42 -2.08
CA SER A 471 -16.61 -22.21 -1.28
C SER A 471 -17.60 -21.34 -0.51
N LEU A 472 -18.20 -20.36 -1.19
CA LEU A 472 -19.27 -19.58 -0.56
C LEU A 472 -20.57 -20.37 -0.55
N ALA A 473 -20.82 -21.06 0.56
CA ALA A 473 -22.14 -21.60 0.92
C ALA A 473 -23.27 -20.56 0.81
N VAL A 474 -22.92 -19.27 0.81
CA VAL A 474 -23.82 -18.13 0.63
C VAL A 474 -24.33 -17.97 -0.81
N LEU A 475 -23.65 -18.50 -1.84
CA LEU A 475 -24.23 -18.60 -3.20
C LEU A 475 -25.49 -19.48 -3.21
N LYS A 476 -25.66 -20.35 -2.20
CA LYS A 476 -26.84 -21.22 -2.03
C LYS A 476 -28.06 -20.49 -1.49
N ARG A 477 -27.88 -19.36 -0.78
CA ARG A 477 -28.96 -18.52 -0.22
C ARG A 477 -28.45 -17.07 -0.07
N PRO A 478 -28.70 -16.17 -1.04
CA PRO A 478 -28.53 -14.74 -0.81
C PRO A 478 -29.61 -14.31 0.20
N GLY A 479 -29.32 -14.42 1.49
CA GLY A 479 -30.23 -14.04 2.57
C GLY A 479 -30.05 -12.57 2.92
N ASN A 480 -29.54 -12.29 4.12
CA ASN A 480 -29.42 -10.92 4.62
C ASN A 480 -28.29 -10.12 3.94
N LEU A 481 -28.22 -8.82 4.23
CA LEU A 481 -27.23 -7.89 3.66
C LEU A 481 -25.77 -8.34 3.83
N GLN A 482 -25.43 -9.02 4.94
CA GLN A 482 -24.07 -9.51 5.16
C GLN A 482 -23.71 -10.67 4.21
N GLN A 483 -24.67 -11.56 3.94
CA GLN A 483 -24.51 -12.65 2.99
C GLN A 483 -24.42 -12.11 1.57
N TRP A 484 -25.25 -11.13 1.21
CA TRP A 484 -25.10 -10.42 -0.08
C TRP A 484 -23.71 -9.78 -0.22
N TRP A 485 -23.22 -9.11 0.82
CA TRP A 485 -21.88 -8.49 0.81
C TRP A 485 -20.75 -9.51 0.61
N GLN A 486 -20.90 -10.72 1.14
CA GLN A 486 -19.97 -11.82 0.89
C GLN A 486 -20.00 -12.30 -0.57
N ILE A 487 -21.17 -12.33 -1.22
CA ILE A 487 -21.26 -12.59 -2.67
C ILE A 487 -20.58 -11.46 -3.44
N HIS A 488 -20.92 -10.21 -3.11
CA HIS A 488 -20.39 -9.04 -3.81
C HIS A 488 -18.85 -8.98 -3.81
N ARG A 489 -18.23 -9.33 -2.68
CA ARG A 489 -16.76 -9.40 -2.54
C ARG A 489 -16.12 -10.65 -3.13
N SER A 490 -16.92 -11.59 -3.61
CA SER A 490 -16.45 -12.83 -4.22
C SER A 490 -16.28 -12.68 -5.74
N PRO A 491 -15.23 -13.25 -6.35
CA PRO A 491 -15.11 -13.49 -7.78
C PRO A 491 -15.93 -14.70 -8.28
N ALA A 492 -16.49 -15.53 -7.39
CA ALA A 492 -17.19 -16.75 -7.80
C ALA A 492 -18.46 -16.46 -8.62
N GLY A 493 -18.69 -17.27 -9.66
CA GLY A 493 -19.87 -17.19 -10.52
C GLY A 493 -19.81 -16.12 -11.62
N PHE A 494 -18.76 -15.28 -11.69
CA PHE A 494 -18.62 -14.34 -12.81
C PHE A 494 -18.43 -15.08 -14.13
N ILE A 495 -19.10 -14.61 -15.18
CA ILE A 495 -18.79 -14.98 -16.55
C ILE A 495 -17.48 -14.28 -16.92
N ARG A 496 -16.47 -15.09 -17.23
CA ARG A 496 -15.12 -14.60 -17.54
C ARG A 496 -14.74 -14.75 -18.99
N ASN A 497 -15.30 -15.73 -19.69
CA ASN A 497 -15.01 -15.99 -21.09
C ASN A 497 -16.09 -15.38 -21.97
N TRP A 498 -15.67 -14.42 -22.80
CA TRP A 498 -16.55 -13.64 -23.65
C TRP A 498 -16.06 -13.65 -25.10
N MET A 499 -17.01 -13.62 -26.03
CA MET A 499 -16.79 -13.07 -27.35
C MET A 499 -17.25 -11.61 -27.32
N VAL A 500 -16.39 -10.67 -27.71
CA VAL A 500 -16.66 -9.23 -27.64
C VAL A 500 -16.56 -8.61 -29.01
N ILE A 501 -17.45 -7.67 -29.33
CA ILE A 501 -17.39 -6.91 -30.58
C ILE A 501 -17.83 -5.46 -30.37
N GLY A 502 -17.15 -4.55 -31.07
CA GLY A 502 -17.34 -3.11 -30.98
C GLY A 502 -16.02 -2.36 -31.20
N PRO A 503 -16.00 -1.05 -30.99
CA PRO A 503 -17.17 -0.21 -30.69
C PRO A 503 -17.99 0.09 -31.95
N PHE A 504 -19.29 0.25 -31.77
CA PHE A 504 -20.21 0.78 -32.79
C PHE A 504 -20.57 2.23 -32.48
N GLU A 505 -21.02 2.96 -33.50
CA GLU A 505 -21.47 4.35 -33.36
C GLU A 505 -22.64 4.48 -32.38
N PHE A 506 -22.66 5.62 -31.69
CA PHE A 506 -23.67 5.96 -30.71
C PHE A 506 -24.81 6.73 -31.39
N GLY A 507 -25.89 6.04 -31.77
CA GLY A 507 -27.11 6.63 -32.34
C GLY A 507 -28.19 6.86 -31.27
N GLY A 508 -29.30 6.14 -31.35
CA GLY A 508 -30.37 6.04 -30.35
C GLY A 508 -30.06 5.11 -29.15
N GLY A 509 -28.82 4.61 -29.04
CA GLY A 509 -28.35 3.83 -27.88
C GLY A 509 -28.79 2.37 -27.90
N LEU A 510 -29.26 1.83 -26.76
CA LEU A 510 -29.70 0.44 -26.63
C LEU A 510 -30.84 0.03 -27.59
N ASP A 511 -31.66 0.97 -28.03
CA ASP A 511 -32.79 0.72 -28.93
C ASP A 511 -32.39 0.63 -30.41
N ASP A 512 -31.18 1.06 -30.78
CA ASP A 512 -30.68 0.92 -32.15
C ASP A 512 -30.43 -0.54 -32.51
N ILE A 513 -31.08 -1.06 -33.55
CA ILE A 513 -30.84 -2.44 -33.99
C ILE A 513 -29.54 -2.50 -34.80
N LEU A 514 -28.49 -3.05 -34.20
CA LEU A 514 -27.20 -3.26 -34.88
C LEU A 514 -27.05 -4.70 -35.39
N PRO A 515 -26.18 -4.97 -36.37
CA PRO A 515 -26.05 -6.30 -36.95
C PRO A 515 -25.77 -7.44 -35.95
N PRO A 516 -24.93 -7.28 -34.90
CA PRO A 516 -24.62 -8.36 -33.97
C PRO A 516 -25.82 -8.90 -33.16
N GLU A 517 -26.89 -8.11 -32.99
CA GLU A 517 -28.08 -8.55 -32.25
C GLU A 517 -29.14 -9.23 -33.14
N GLN A 518 -29.02 -9.16 -34.47
CA GLN A 518 -29.97 -9.78 -35.39
C GLN A 518 -29.62 -11.25 -35.69
N ASN A 519 -28.34 -11.52 -35.90
CA ASN A 519 -27.82 -12.87 -36.08
C ASN A 519 -26.40 -12.95 -35.52
N ILE A 520 -26.23 -13.73 -34.45
CA ILE A 520 -24.94 -13.89 -33.79
C ILE A 520 -24.08 -14.84 -34.62
N ASP A 521 -23.32 -14.27 -35.55
CA ASP A 521 -22.24 -14.95 -36.27
C ASP A 521 -20.89 -14.50 -35.72
N LEU A 522 -20.24 -15.38 -34.95
CA LEU A 522 -18.96 -15.11 -34.30
C LEU A 522 -17.78 -14.99 -35.27
N GLN A 523 -17.98 -15.28 -36.56
CA GLN A 523 -16.96 -15.12 -37.61
C GLN A 523 -17.23 -13.90 -38.51
N ALA A 524 -18.36 -13.21 -38.31
CA ALA A 524 -18.72 -12.06 -39.14
C ALA A 524 -17.90 -10.81 -38.79
N GLU A 525 -17.71 -9.99 -39.82
CA GLU A 525 -17.10 -8.66 -39.74
C GLU A 525 -18.19 -7.61 -40.04
N TYR A 526 -18.22 -6.54 -39.25
CA TYR A 526 -19.19 -5.45 -39.40
C TYR A 526 -18.50 -4.09 -39.48
N SER A 527 -19.23 -3.10 -40.00
CA SER A 527 -18.82 -1.70 -39.89
C SER A 527 -19.02 -1.21 -38.45
N GLY A 528 -17.91 -0.96 -37.75
CA GLY A 528 -17.89 -0.31 -36.44
C GLY A 528 -17.64 1.19 -36.56
N ARG A 529 -17.26 1.79 -35.43
CA ARG A 529 -16.93 3.22 -35.31
C ARG A 529 -15.57 3.52 -35.97
N GLY A 530 -15.59 4.01 -37.20
CA GLY A 530 -14.40 4.44 -37.96
C GLY A 530 -13.57 3.32 -38.61
N GLU A 531 -13.90 2.05 -38.35
CA GLU A 531 -13.24 0.88 -38.96
C GLU A 531 -14.14 -0.37 -38.91
N LYS A 532 -13.66 -1.46 -39.50
CA LYS A 532 -14.32 -2.77 -39.42
C LYS A 532 -14.00 -3.45 -38.09
N VAL A 533 -14.99 -4.10 -37.51
CA VAL A 533 -14.89 -4.80 -36.21
C VAL A 533 -15.31 -6.26 -36.37
N GLN A 534 -14.66 -7.13 -35.61
CA GLN A 534 -14.92 -8.56 -35.57
C GLN A 534 -15.00 -9.03 -34.11
N TRP A 535 -15.62 -10.19 -33.91
CA TRP A 535 -15.66 -10.79 -32.58
C TRP A 535 -14.27 -11.23 -32.14
N GLN A 536 -13.89 -10.86 -30.92
CA GLN A 536 -12.63 -11.25 -30.31
C GLN A 536 -12.87 -11.97 -29.00
N ARG A 537 -12.06 -12.99 -28.73
CA ARG A 537 -12.09 -13.71 -27.45
C ARG A 537 -11.49 -12.84 -26.37
N VAL A 538 -12.19 -12.70 -25.26
CA VAL A 538 -11.73 -11.96 -24.09
C VAL A 538 -11.99 -12.81 -22.87
N THR A 539 -10.91 -13.13 -22.14
CA THR A 539 -11.00 -13.75 -20.81
C THR A 539 -10.71 -12.69 -19.77
N THR A 540 -11.65 -12.42 -18.87
CA THR A 540 -11.49 -11.45 -17.78
C THR A 540 -10.64 -12.02 -16.66
N ARG A 541 -10.11 -11.13 -15.81
CA ARG A 541 -9.56 -11.50 -14.50
C ARG A 541 -10.65 -12.12 -13.61
N GLU A 542 -10.24 -12.67 -12.46
CA GLU A 542 -11.16 -13.31 -11.50
C GLU A 542 -12.28 -12.38 -11.03
N SER A 543 -12.02 -11.07 -11.00
CA SER A 543 -13.01 -10.03 -10.69
C SER A 543 -14.26 -9.98 -11.55
N GLY A 544 -14.26 -10.65 -12.70
CA GLY A 544 -15.36 -10.63 -13.65
C GLY A 544 -15.52 -9.32 -14.43
N GLU A 545 -14.62 -8.35 -14.27
CA GLU A 545 -14.70 -7.09 -15.02
C GLU A 545 -14.29 -7.28 -16.47
N LEU A 546 -15.26 -7.13 -17.38
CA LEU A 546 -15.01 -6.93 -18.79
C LEU A 546 -14.87 -5.44 -19.08
N ASN A 547 -13.63 -4.96 -19.15
CA ASN A 547 -13.31 -3.56 -19.43
C ASN A 547 -13.15 -3.31 -20.94
N PHE A 548 -14.19 -2.76 -21.57
CA PHE A 548 -14.21 -2.50 -23.01
C PHE A 548 -13.17 -1.47 -23.45
N LEU A 549 -12.76 -0.54 -22.56
CA LEU A 549 -11.69 0.40 -22.90
C LEU A 549 -10.38 -0.32 -23.13
N VAL A 550 -10.01 -1.25 -22.25
CA VAL A 550 -8.79 -2.06 -22.42
C VAL A 550 -8.89 -2.92 -23.67
N VAL A 551 -10.08 -3.47 -23.95
CA VAL A 551 -10.32 -4.30 -25.14
C VAL A 551 -10.18 -3.49 -26.44
N PHE A 552 -10.69 -2.26 -26.49
CA PHE A 552 -10.70 -1.45 -27.71
C PHE A 552 -9.54 -0.44 -27.83
N GLN A 553 -8.81 -0.15 -26.75
CA GLN A 553 -7.61 0.71 -26.78
C GLN A 553 -6.49 0.15 -27.68
N LYS A 554 -6.50 -1.17 -27.93
CA LYS A 554 -5.60 -1.81 -28.90
C LYS A 554 -5.73 -1.24 -30.32
N ASN A 555 -6.87 -0.61 -30.65
CA ASN A 555 -7.05 0.09 -31.91
C ASN A 555 -6.60 1.55 -31.79
N ALA A 556 -5.42 1.84 -32.35
CA ALA A 556 -4.68 3.10 -32.25
C ALA A 556 -5.42 4.40 -32.68
N LYS A 557 -6.70 4.32 -33.08
CA LYS A 557 -7.51 5.45 -33.55
C LYS A 557 -8.48 6.00 -32.49
N ILE A 558 -8.76 5.27 -31.41
CA ILE A 558 -9.64 5.76 -30.34
C ILE A 558 -8.80 6.53 -29.33
N LYS A 559 -8.84 7.88 -29.41
CA LYS A 559 -8.12 8.74 -28.48
C LYS A 559 -8.77 8.69 -27.09
N GLN A 560 -7.94 8.76 -26.05
CA GLN A 560 -8.39 8.89 -24.66
C GLN A 560 -9.28 10.15 -24.52
N GLY A 561 -10.59 9.97 -24.36
CA GLY A 561 -11.59 11.05 -24.31
C GLY A 561 -12.73 10.93 -25.33
N ASP A 562 -12.60 10.10 -26.36
CA ASP A 562 -13.63 9.89 -27.40
C ASP A 562 -14.33 8.52 -27.24
N LEU A 563 -14.88 8.27 -26.04
CA LEU A 563 -15.22 6.93 -25.56
C LEU A 563 -16.71 6.55 -25.67
N SER A 564 -17.56 7.41 -26.23
CA SER A 564 -18.98 7.08 -26.40
C SER A 564 -19.17 6.03 -27.49
N GLY A 565 -20.04 5.05 -27.27
CA GLY A 565 -20.27 3.98 -28.23
C GLY A 565 -21.06 2.83 -27.69
N MET A 566 -21.21 1.80 -28.52
CA MET A 566 -21.93 0.58 -28.19
C MET A 566 -21.03 -0.64 -28.36
N ALA A 567 -21.16 -1.62 -27.47
CA ALA A 567 -20.40 -2.86 -27.53
C ALA A 567 -21.29 -4.05 -27.17
N TYR A 568 -20.94 -5.21 -27.71
CA TYR A 568 -21.60 -6.47 -27.41
C TYR A 568 -20.62 -7.44 -26.77
N ALA A 569 -21.11 -8.19 -25.81
CA ALA A 569 -20.43 -9.31 -25.18
C ALA A 569 -21.36 -10.53 -25.20
N CYS A 570 -20.87 -11.65 -25.74
CA CYS A 570 -21.59 -12.90 -25.87
C CYS A 570 -20.90 -13.98 -25.06
N ALA A 571 -21.68 -14.75 -24.30
CA ALA A 571 -21.22 -15.91 -23.56
C ALA A 571 -22.21 -17.07 -23.70
N GLU A 572 -21.71 -18.29 -23.54
CA GLU A 572 -22.54 -19.50 -23.51
C GLU A 572 -22.27 -20.26 -22.21
N PHE A 573 -23.33 -20.80 -21.63
CA PHE A 573 -23.24 -21.60 -20.40
C PHE A 573 -24.23 -22.76 -20.44
N LYS A 574 -23.93 -23.84 -19.74
CA LYS A 574 -24.68 -25.09 -19.77
C LYS A 574 -25.28 -25.37 -18.41
N SER A 575 -26.56 -25.72 -18.40
CA SER A 575 -27.25 -26.21 -17.20
C SER A 575 -27.62 -27.70 -17.38
N PRO A 576 -27.42 -28.58 -16.38
CA PRO A 576 -27.77 -30.00 -16.51
C PRO A 576 -29.29 -30.24 -16.52
N ARG A 577 -30.08 -29.28 -16.04
CA ARG A 577 -31.54 -29.31 -15.98
C ARG A 577 -32.13 -27.92 -16.14
N GLU A 578 -33.43 -27.87 -16.39
CA GLU A 578 -34.17 -26.62 -16.38
C GLU A 578 -34.38 -26.14 -14.93
N LYS A 579 -34.09 -24.86 -14.65
CA LYS A 579 -34.18 -24.27 -13.31
C LYS A 579 -34.18 -22.74 -13.35
N ASP A 580 -34.65 -22.14 -12.26
CA ASP A 580 -34.48 -20.72 -11.99
C ASP A 580 -33.16 -20.46 -11.28
N ILE A 581 -32.45 -19.42 -11.71
CA ILE A 581 -31.23 -18.92 -11.09
C ILE A 581 -31.28 -17.39 -11.02
N LYS A 582 -30.34 -16.78 -10.30
CA LYS A 582 -30.14 -15.33 -10.35
C LYS A 582 -29.00 -14.97 -11.28
N LEU A 583 -29.18 -13.93 -12.06
CA LEU A 583 -28.13 -13.24 -12.80
C LEU A 583 -27.88 -11.89 -12.13
N SER A 584 -26.64 -11.59 -11.77
CA SER A 584 -26.23 -10.26 -11.37
C SER A 584 -25.63 -9.51 -12.57
N LEU A 585 -25.95 -8.23 -12.68
CA LEU A 585 -25.49 -7.32 -13.73
C LEU A 585 -24.83 -6.09 -13.11
N GLY A 586 -23.68 -5.73 -13.68
CA GLY A 586 -23.07 -4.41 -13.53
C GLY A 586 -22.67 -3.85 -14.88
N SER A 587 -23.34 -2.83 -15.38
CA SER A 587 -22.98 -2.17 -16.65
C SER A 587 -22.56 -0.73 -16.42
N ASN A 588 -21.64 -0.24 -17.24
CA ASN A 588 -21.47 1.19 -17.43
C ASN A 588 -22.67 1.68 -18.24
N ASP A 589 -23.20 2.81 -17.82
CA ASP A 589 -24.46 3.35 -18.30
C ASP A 589 -25.56 2.27 -18.37
N GLY A 590 -26.26 2.16 -19.49
CA GLY A 590 -27.31 1.17 -19.72
C GLY A 590 -26.83 -0.15 -20.33
N ALA A 591 -27.70 -1.15 -20.23
CA ALA A 591 -27.49 -2.43 -20.90
C ALA A 591 -28.80 -3.04 -21.41
N LYS A 592 -28.66 -3.90 -22.41
CA LYS A 592 -29.72 -4.76 -22.93
C LYS A 592 -29.21 -6.19 -23.01
N ILE A 593 -29.97 -7.13 -22.44
CA ILE A 593 -29.57 -8.52 -22.30
C ILE A 593 -30.59 -9.41 -23.00
N TRP A 594 -30.08 -10.35 -23.78
CA TRP A 594 -30.83 -11.47 -24.34
C TRP A 594 -30.36 -12.77 -23.73
N LEU A 595 -31.31 -13.62 -23.32
CA LEU A 595 -31.08 -15.00 -22.94
C LEU A 595 -31.85 -15.90 -23.91
N ASN A 596 -31.14 -16.74 -24.65
CA ASN A 596 -31.72 -17.59 -25.71
C ASN A 596 -32.62 -16.78 -26.66
N ASP A 597 -32.09 -15.69 -27.20
CA ASP A 597 -32.73 -14.78 -28.16
C ASP A 597 -33.95 -14.00 -27.63
N LYS A 598 -34.26 -14.12 -26.32
CA LYS A 598 -35.31 -13.34 -25.66
C LYS A 598 -34.70 -12.22 -24.83
N VAL A 599 -35.18 -10.98 -25.01
CA VAL A 599 -34.79 -9.84 -24.16
C VAL A 599 -35.28 -10.09 -22.74
N ILE A 600 -34.36 -10.14 -21.78
CA ILE A 600 -34.65 -10.27 -20.34
C ILE A 600 -34.37 -8.98 -19.56
N TYR A 601 -33.67 -8.02 -20.20
CA TYR A 601 -33.34 -6.73 -19.60
C TYR A 601 -33.12 -5.69 -20.70
N ASN A 602 -33.63 -4.47 -20.53
CA ASN A 602 -33.33 -3.31 -21.36
C ASN A 602 -33.53 -2.04 -20.54
N ARG A 603 -32.44 -1.38 -20.12
CA ARG A 603 -32.53 -0.10 -19.40
C ARG A 603 -31.39 0.81 -19.78
N HIS A 604 -31.75 2.06 -20.09
CA HIS A 604 -30.83 3.18 -20.16
C HIS A 604 -30.62 3.76 -18.77
N LEU A 605 -29.37 3.88 -18.34
CA LEU A 605 -28.99 4.42 -17.04
C LEU A 605 -27.71 5.23 -17.22
N GLY A 606 -27.51 6.32 -16.48
CA GLY A 606 -26.21 7.00 -16.42
C GLY A 606 -25.48 6.56 -15.16
N ARG A 607 -24.49 5.66 -15.26
CA ARG A 607 -23.80 5.10 -14.09
C ARG A 607 -22.45 4.48 -14.44
N ARG A 608 -21.60 4.33 -13.42
CA ARG A 608 -20.40 3.50 -13.53
C ARG A 608 -20.76 2.02 -13.37
N ALA A 609 -20.03 1.15 -14.07
CA ALA A 609 -20.11 -0.29 -13.85
C ALA A 609 -19.57 -0.68 -12.46
N PHE A 610 -20.40 -1.33 -11.65
CA PHE A 610 -20.00 -2.07 -10.46
C PHE A 610 -20.66 -3.43 -10.48
N ALA A 611 -19.94 -4.47 -10.05
CA ALA A 611 -20.52 -5.81 -9.92
C ALA A 611 -21.79 -5.78 -9.06
N ASP A 612 -22.77 -6.61 -9.42
CA ASP A 612 -23.96 -6.83 -8.59
C ASP A 612 -24.84 -5.58 -8.36
N ASN A 613 -24.80 -4.60 -9.28
CA ASN A 613 -25.68 -3.43 -9.26
C ASN A 613 -27.16 -3.81 -9.37
N GLU A 614 -27.46 -4.82 -10.18
CA GLU A 614 -28.81 -5.34 -10.39
C GLU A 614 -28.83 -6.86 -10.33
N PHE A 615 -29.95 -7.41 -9.88
CA PHE A 615 -30.22 -8.84 -9.86
C PHE A 615 -31.48 -9.14 -10.66
N LEU A 616 -31.39 -10.14 -11.53
CA LEU A 616 -32.48 -10.63 -12.36
C LEU A 616 -32.74 -12.08 -12.01
N ASP A 617 -34.00 -12.42 -11.77
CA ASP A 617 -34.43 -13.82 -11.75
C ASP A 617 -34.56 -14.28 -13.20
N ILE A 618 -33.81 -15.33 -13.57
CA ILE A 618 -33.77 -15.85 -14.92
C ILE A 618 -34.08 -17.35 -14.93
N HIS A 619 -34.81 -17.78 -15.96
CA HIS A 619 -35.11 -19.18 -16.19
C HIS A 619 -34.17 -19.75 -17.26
N VAL A 620 -33.41 -20.79 -16.92
CA VAL A 620 -32.43 -21.40 -17.83
C VAL A 620 -32.88 -22.79 -18.27
N LYS A 621 -32.74 -23.09 -19.56
CA LYS A 621 -33.12 -24.40 -20.11
C LYS A 621 -32.04 -25.44 -19.84
N LYS A 622 -32.41 -26.71 -19.85
CA LYS A 622 -31.45 -27.82 -19.91
C LYS A 622 -30.57 -27.71 -21.17
N GLY A 623 -29.27 -27.91 -21.01
CA GLY A 623 -28.29 -27.81 -22.10
C GLY A 623 -27.70 -26.41 -22.21
N TRP A 624 -27.26 -26.04 -23.42
CA TRP A 624 -26.59 -24.77 -23.69
C TRP A 624 -27.58 -23.60 -23.73
N ASN A 625 -27.24 -22.54 -23.00
CA ASN A 625 -27.91 -21.26 -22.95
C ASN A 625 -26.95 -20.19 -23.49
N ARG A 626 -27.46 -19.28 -24.32
CA ARG A 626 -26.69 -18.16 -24.86
C ARG A 626 -27.11 -16.86 -24.21
N LEU A 627 -26.13 -16.09 -23.75
CA LEU A 627 -26.29 -14.75 -23.20
C LEU A 627 -25.63 -13.74 -24.14
N LEU A 628 -26.39 -12.77 -24.63
CA LEU A 628 -25.86 -11.61 -25.34
C LEU A 628 -26.13 -10.37 -24.48
N VAL A 629 -25.10 -9.55 -24.27
CA VAL A 629 -25.22 -8.29 -23.55
C VAL A 629 -24.73 -7.17 -24.45
N LYS A 630 -25.57 -6.15 -24.63
CA LYS A 630 -25.24 -4.89 -25.28
C LYS A 630 -25.07 -3.83 -24.21
N VAL A 631 -23.98 -3.09 -24.26
CA VAL A 631 -23.64 -2.06 -23.27
C VAL A 631 -23.47 -0.74 -24.01
N GLU A 632 -24.17 0.29 -23.53
CA GLU A 632 -23.97 1.65 -24.00
C GLU A 632 -22.89 2.34 -23.17
N ASN A 633 -22.17 3.29 -23.77
CA ASN A 633 -21.25 4.14 -23.05
C ASN A 633 -21.44 5.59 -23.49
N LEU A 634 -21.68 6.47 -22.51
CA LEU A 634 -21.82 7.90 -22.68
C LEU A 634 -20.48 8.64 -22.46
N GLY A 635 -19.48 7.95 -21.91
CA GLY A 635 -18.11 8.47 -21.74
C GLY A 635 -17.42 7.97 -20.46
N ALA A 636 -16.17 8.41 -20.24
CA ALA A 636 -15.33 8.05 -19.10
C ALA A 636 -14.92 6.57 -19.00
N SER A 637 -15.63 5.73 -18.22
CA SER A 637 -15.33 4.29 -18.03
C SER A 637 -16.22 3.42 -18.90
N TRP A 638 -15.80 2.20 -19.29
CA TRP A 638 -16.68 1.29 -20.04
C TRP A 638 -16.46 -0.15 -19.59
N GLY A 639 -17.37 -0.66 -18.76
CA GLY A 639 -17.25 -1.96 -18.11
C GLY A 639 -18.54 -2.76 -18.08
N LEU A 640 -18.40 -4.08 -17.99
CA LEU A 640 -19.48 -5.04 -17.78
C LEU A 640 -19.06 -6.08 -16.72
N TYR A 641 -19.97 -6.42 -15.83
CA TYR A 641 -19.92 -7.54 -14.92
C TYR A 641 -21.19 -8.36 -15.10
N VAL A 642 -21.04 -9.67 -15.29
CA VAL A 642 -22.18 -10.59 -15.24
C VAL A 642 -21.81 -11.79 -14.37
N ARG A 643 -22.64 -12.06 -13.38
CA ARG A 643 -22.49 -13.20 -12.48
C ARG A 643 -23.70 -14.12 -12.56
N LEU A 644 -23.48 -15.41 -12.74
CA LEU A 644 -24.52 -16.43 -12.58
C LEU A 644 -24.46 -16.96 -11.15
N ILE A 645 -25.59 -16.86 -10.44
CA ILE A 645 -25.75 -17.31 -9.06
C ILE A 645 -26.66 -18.53 -9.09
N ASP A 646 -26.03 -19.69 -9.12
CA ASP A 646 -26.66 -21.00 -9.09
C ASP A 646 -26.57 -21.61 -7.69
N PRO A 647 -27.68 -21.78 -6.97
CA PRO A 647 -27.67 -22.36 -5.62
C PRO A 647 -27.08 -23.77 -5.56
N ASP A 648 -27.12 -24.50 -6.67
CA ASP A 648 -26.67 -25.88 -6.76
C ASP A 648 -25.25 -26.02 -7.34
N ASP A 649 -24.65 -24.91 -7.80
CA ASP A 649 -23.30 -24.84 -8.40
C ASP A 649 -23.08 -25.85 -9.54
N GLU A 650 -24.05 -25.96 -10.45
CA GLU A 650 -24.07 -26.94 -11.55
C GLU A 650 -23.86 -26.30 -12.93
N ILE A 651 -23.71 -24.96 -13.02
CA ILE A 651 -23.54 -24.26 -14.29
C ILE A 651 -22.10 -24.32 -14.77
N GLU A 652 -21.93 -24.73 -16.02
CA GLU A 652 -20.63 -24.76 -16.72
C GLU A 652 -20.58 -23.63 -17.75
N ILE A 653 -19.59 -22.73 -17.68
CA ILE A 653 -19.41 -21.63 -18.65
C ILE A 653 -18.49 -22.10 -19.77
N ARG A 654 -18.85 -21.84 -21.03
CA ARG A 654 -18.06 -22.23 -22.21
C ARG A 654 -16.73 -21.48 -22.25
N GLU A 655 -15.66 -22.20 -22.57
CA GLU A 655 -14.39 -21.64 -23.03
C GLU A 655 -14.41 -21.57 -24.56
N PHE A 656 -14.08 -20.41 -25.12
CA PHE A 656 -14.22 -20.15 -26.57
C PHE A 656 -12.97 -20.44 -27.38
#